data_AF-A0A0E0PEF6-F1
#
_entry.id   AF-A0A0E0PEF6-F1
#
_cell.length_a   1.000
_cell.length_b   1.000
_cell.length_c   1.000
_cell.angle_alpha   90.00
_cell.angle_beta   90.00
_cell.angle_gamma   90.00
#
_symmetry.space_group_name_H-M   'P 1'
#
loop_
_entity.id
_entity.type
_entity.pdbx_description
1 polymer ?
#
loop_
_entity_poly.entity_id
_entity_poly.type
_entity_poly.pdbx_seq_one_letter_code
_entity_poly.pdbx_strand_id
1 'polypeptide(L)'
;MALLMGAKPTAPLYSSLLQCCISSCAFRQGKSVHGRVAAASASPPDLHLSTKLVIFYARFGDVAAARKVFDGMPHRSVVSWTAMVSGYARNGRPREALELFALMHASGARPNQFTYGSAASACAGAGCARSGEQVHACAAKGRFAGDMFVQSALMDMHLRCGSVEDARQLFAEMGKKDVVSWNALIRGFVERGHDGDALGLFSSMLKEAMIPDHYTLGSALKACGIVGVAVNVELIHSCIIKLGYWDEKVVIGSLINSYAKCRSMSSARVIYDSISEPDLVSSTALISGYTMDRNYSEDAMELFCKIHRKGLWIDGVLLSSVLCLCASVASARFGTQIHAYMCKKQPMGDIALDNALVDMYAKAGEFSDAKRAFDEMPYRNVISWTSLITACGRNGSGEDAVTLFNRMVEDGVRPNDVTFLSLLSACGHCGLTNKGMEYFTSMMSRYGIDPRAEHYSSAIDLLARGGQLEDAWKLVQKTNLKPNSSMLGAMLGACKLHGNMLLGETAAKNLFSIDPGSSVNYAVLANMYAECSLWEDAQRTREVIDETTDGKEVGNSFIIGSGSTVVMHNMPYRLLFGFVLSLVLQFSLVLSNPPGLNIGFYQYTCPKAEVIVRDEMTKIISRVPSLAGPLLRMHFHDCFVNGCDGSILLDSTPGSPSEKESIPNLSLRGFGTIDRVKAKLEQACPGVVSCADILALVARDVVFLTKGPHWEVPTGRRDGTRSVKDDAVNNLPPPFFDATRNLYQFFIPKGLDAKDQVVLLGGHTLGTSHCSSFASRLYNFSGMMMADPTLDKYYVPRLKSKCQPGDKTTLVEMDPGSFRTFDTSYYRHIARGRALFTSDETLMLDPFTRGYILRQAGVAGYPAEFFADFAASMVKMGNMQVLTGAQGEIRKHCAFVN
;
A
#
# COMPACT_ATOMS: atom_id res chain seq x y z
N MET A 1 -22.97 43.91 1.00
CA MET A 1 -23.45 45.17 0.38
C MET A 1 -24.94 45.42 0.59
N ALA A 2 -25.88 44.48 0.34
CA ALA A 2 -27.32 44.73 0.55
C ALA A 2 -27.73 45.09 2.00
N LEU A 3 -27.08 44.49 3.01
CA LEU A 3 -27.29 44.80 4.43
C LEU A 3 -26.79 46.20 4.86
N LEU A 4 -25.90 46.82 4.08
CA LEU A 4 -25.41 48.18 4.33
C LEU A 4 -26.34 49.25 3.75
N MET A 5 -27.35 48.86 2.96
CA MET A 5 -28.24 49.77 2.22
C MET A 5 -29.68 49.80 2.79
N GLY A 6 -29.92 49.26 4.00
CA GLY A 6 -31.24 49.35 4.66
C GLY A 6 -32.38 48.55 4.01
N ALA A 7 -32.10 47.72 2.99
CA ALA A 7 -33.11 46.87 2.36
C ALA A 7 -33.49 45.70 3.27
N LYS A 8 -34.80 45.48 3.50
CA LYS A 8 -35.30 44.29 4.20
C LYS A 8 -34.84 43.03 3.43
N PRO A 9 -34.15 42.07 4.06
CA PRO A 9 -33.68 40.88 3.37
C PRO A 9 -34.85 40.06 2.81
N THR A 10 -34.74 39.61 1.57
CA THR A 10 -35.75 38.76 0.91
C THR A 10 -35.53 37.28 1.21
N ALA A 11 -36.57 36.45 1.09
CA ALA A 11 -36.47 34.99 1.31
C ALA A 11 -35.37 34.29 0.46
N PRO A 12 -35.14 34.66 -0.83
CA PRO A 12 -34.03 34.13 -1.61
C PRO A 12 -32.64 34.46 -1.03
N LEU A 13 -32.47 35.66 -0.45
CA LEU A 13 -31.21 36.04 0.19
C LEU A 13 -30.94 35.18 1.43
N TYR A 14 -31.96 34.94 2.26
CA TYR A 14 -31.83 34.04 3.40
C TYR A 14 -31.54 32.59 2.98
N SER A 15 -32.18 32.08 1.92
CA SER A 15 -31.90 30.73 1.40
C SER A 15 -30.45 30.59 0.91
N SER A 16 -29.93 31.60 0.20
CA SER A 16 -28.53 31.65 -0.24
C SER A 16 -27.53 31.73 0.93
N LEU A 17 -27.84 32.54 1.95
CA LEU A 17 -27.03 32.62 3.17
C LEU A 17 -27.00 31.29 3.92
N LEU A 18 -28.15 30.61 4.04
CA LEU A 18 -28.21 29.26 4.62
C LEU A 18 -27.44 28.24 3.79
N GLN A 19 -27.51 28.30 2.46
CA GLN A 19 -26.70 27.43 1.59
C GLN A 19 -25.20 27.67 1.79
N CYS A 20 -24.77 28.92 1.94
CA CYS A 20 -23.38 29.26 2.25
C CYS A 20 -22.97 28.68 3.61
N CYS A 21 -23.81 28.83 4.64
CA CYS A 21 -23.54 28.25 5.97
C CYS A 21 -23.45 26.72 5.94
N ILE A 22 -24.30 26.07 5.15
CA ILE A 22 -24.29 24.62 4.89
C ILE A 22 -22.97 24.19 4.24
N SER A 23 -22.52 24.90 3.20
CA SER A 23 -21.30 24.56 2.45
C SER A 23 -20.04 24.83 3.26
N SER A 24 -20.02 25.89 4.07
CA SER A 24 -18.86 26.29 4.89
C SER A 24 -18.85 25.71 6.31
N CYS A 25 -19.73 24.76 6.62
CA CYS A 25 -19.87 24.16 7.96
C CYS A 25 -20.05 25.18 9.11
N ALA A 26 -20.71 26.32 8.83
CA ALA A 26 -20.83 27.46 9.75
C ALA A 26 -22.13 27.41 10.59
N PHE A 27 -22.17 26.53 11.60
CA PHE A 27 -23.38 26.29 12.41
C PHE A 27 -23.89 27.52 13.18
N ARG A 28 -22.99 28.26 13.85
CA ARG A 28 -23.37 29.44 14.66
C ARG A 28 -23.98 30.55 13.81
N GLN A 29 -23.38 30.80 12.65
CA GLN A 29 -23.84 31.79 11.68
C GLN A 29 -25.20 31.39 11.11
N GLY A 30 -25.40 30.12 10.77
CA GLY A 30 -26.71 29.64 10.31
C GLY A 30 -27.82 29.73 11.37
N LYS A 31 -27.52 29.48 12.66
CA LYS A 31 -28.45 29.74 13.77
C LYS A 31 -28.82 31.23 13.87
N SER A 32 -27.83 32.13 13.70
CA SER A 32 -28.07 33.58 13.66
C SER A 32 -28.96 33.98 12.49
N VAL A 33 -28.75 33.39 11.31
CA VAL A 33 -29.62 33.59 10.13
C VAL A 33 -31.05 33.14 10.44
N HIS A 34 -31.25 31.96 11.04
CA HIS A 34 -32.59 31.49 11.44
C HIS A 34 -33.27 32.46 12.43
N GLY A 35 -32.54 32.95 13.44
CA GLY A 35 -33.06 33.94 14.40
C GLY A 35 -33.52 35.23 13.72
N ARG A 36 -32.78 35.70 12.70
CA ARG A 36 -33.17 36.89 11.91
C ARG A 36 -34.38 36.64 11.01
N VAL A 37 -34.51 35.43 10.45
CA VAL A 37 -35.71 35.03 9.69
C VAL A 37 -36.94 35.09 10.59
N ALA A 38 -36.84 34.56 11.81
CA ALA A 38 -37.93 34.58 12.79
C ALA A 38 -38.28 36.01 13.25
N ALA A 39 -37.29 36.91 13.39
CA ALA A 39 -37.52 38.30 13.80
C ALA A 39 -38.04 39.21 12.68
N ALA A 40 -37.77 38.88 11.41
CA ALA A 40 -38.09 39.73 10.25
C ALA A 40 -39.48 39.48 9.65
N SER A 41 -40.17 38.40 10.02
CA SER A 41 -41.42 37.96 9.38
C SER A 41 -42.59 37.92 10.37
N ALA A 42 -43.71 38.57 10.03
CA ALA A 42 -44.97 38.53 10.79
C ALA A 42 -45.82 37.27 10.49
N SER A 43 -45.39 36.49 9.49
CA SER A 43 -46.01 35.24 9.03
C SER A 43 -44.92 34.15 8.94
N PRO A 44 -45.26 32.85 9.03
CA PRO A 44 -44.29 31.78 8.92
C PRO A 44 -43.47 31.86 7.61
N PRO A 45 -42.20 31.42 7.61
CA PRO A 45 -41.35 31.46 6.42
C PRO A 45 -41.99 30.66 5.29
N ASP A 46 -41.74 31.08 4.04
CA ASP A 46 -42.24 30.35 2.89
C ASP A 46 -41.74 28.89 2.86
N LEU A 47 -42.42 28.05 2.07
CA LEU A 47 -42.16 26.61 1.98
C LEU A 47 -40.69 26.30 1.63
N HIS A 48 -40.07 27.13 0.78
CA HIS A 48 -38.69 26.92 0.32
C HIS A 48 -37.68 27.22 1.44
N LEU A 49 -37.83 28.35 2.12
CA LEU A 49 -36.96 28.77 3.21
C LEU A 49 -37.09 27.83 4.42
N SER A 50 -38.32 27.42 4.76
CA SER A 50 -38.58 26.43 5.81
C SER A 50 -37.92 25.09 5.50
N THR A 51 -38.04 24.60 4.25
CA THR A 51 -37.35 23.36 3.82
C THR A 51 -35.83 23.50 3.91
N LYS A 52 -35.27 24.67 3.59
CA LYS A 52 -33.82 24.94 3.71
C LYS A 52 -33.34 24.90 5.16
N LEU A 53 -34.13 25.43 6.08
CA LEU A 53 -33.86 25.39 7.52
C LEU A 53 -33.86 23.95 8.05
N VAL A 54 -34.79 23.11 7.62
CA VAL A 54 -34.79 21.66 7.94
C VAL A 54 -33.49 21.01 7.48
N ILE A 55 -33.08 21.22 6.22
CA ILE A 55 -31.82 20.69 5.67
C ILE A 55 -30.60 21.19 6.45
N PHE A 56 -30.58 22.48 6.80
CA PHE A 56 -29.50 23.08 7.59
C PHE A 56 -29.36 22.36 8.93
N TYR A 57 -30.40 22.30 9.75
CA TYR A 57 -30.32 21.69 11.08
C TYR A 57 -30.00 20.19 11.01
N ALA A 58 -30.64 19.46 10.10
CA ALA A 58 -30.39 18.04 9.90
C ALA A 58 -28.93 17.75 9.51
N ARG A 59 -28.29 18.61 8.72
CA ARG A 59 -26.88 18.43 8.31
C ARG A 59 -25.88 18.62 9.46
N PHE A 60 -26.23 19.42 10.47
CA PHE A 60 -25.39 19.65 11.65
C PHE A 60 -25.75 18.74 12.85
N GLY A 61 -26.62 17.75 12.64
CA GLY A 61 -27.02 16.79 13.68
C GLY A 61 -28.00 17.31 14.73
N ASP A 62 -28.46 18.58 14.63
CA ASP A 62 -29.51 19.14 15.49
C ASP A 62 -30.89 18.74 14.95
N VAL A 63 -31.16 17.44 14.95
CA VAL A 63 -32.37 16.86 14.35
C VAL A 63 -33.64 17.29 15.10
N ALA A 64 -33.53 17.63 16.39
CA ALA A 64 -34.62 18.17 17.18
C ALA A 64 -35.06 19.55 16.68
N ALA A 65 -34.12 20.47 16.41
CA ALA A 65 -34.45 21.76 15.80
C ALA A 65 -35.00 21.60 14.37
N ALA A 66 -34.45 20.67 13.59
CA ALA A 66 -34.97 20.35 12.26
C ALA A 66 -36.43 19.89 12.34
N ARG A 67 -36.75 19.00 13.29
CA ARG A 67 -38.11 18.50 13.51
C ARG A 67 -39.06 19.61 13.93
N LYS A 68 -38.64 20.51 14.82
CA LYS A 68 -39.45 21.65 15.26
C LYS A 68 -39.81 22.59 14.11
N VAL A 69 -38.86 22.88 13.22
CA VAL A 69 -39.12 23.67 12.01
C VAL A 69 -40.10 22.93 11.10
N PHE A 70 -39.88 21.64 10.86
CA PHE A 70 -40.74 20.80 10.04
C PHE A 70 -42.19 20.70 10.55
N ASP A 71 -42.38 20.61 11.87
CA ASP A 71 -43.69 20.55 12.52
C ASP A 71 -44.44 21.89 12.45
N GLY A 72 -43.70 23.01 12.45
CA GLY A 72 -44.27 24.35 12.30
C GLY A 72 -44.68 24.74 10.88
N MET A 73 -44.38 23.91 9.86
CA MET A 73 -44.74 24.20 8.46
C MET A 73 -46.26 24.00 8.22
N PRO A 74 -47.00 25.03 7.75
CA PRO A 74 -48.44 24.89 7.45
C PRO A 74 -48.73 23.91 6.31
N HIS A 75 -47.86 23.91 5.30
CA HIS A 75 -47.89 22.99 4.18
C HIS A 75 -46.52 22.35 4.02
N ARG A 76 -46.48 21.07 3.68
CA ARG A 76 -45.26 20.29 3.49
C ARG A 76 -45.22 19.75 2.07
N SER A 77 -44.10 19.96 1.39
CA SER A 77 -43.81 19.34 0.10
C SER A 77 -43.17 17.97 0.29
N VAL A 78 -43.21 17.13 -0.74
CA VAL A 78 -42.42 15.89 -0.79
C VAL A 78 -40.96 16.15 -0.42
N VAL A 79 -40.36 17.26 -0.88
CA VAL A 79 -38.97 17.63 -0.58
C VAL A 79 -38.75 17.89 0.92
N SER A 80 -39.68 18.56 1.60
CA SER A 80 -39.58 18.78 3.05
C SER A 80 -39.70 17.48 3.85
N TRP A 81 -40.59 16.57 3.44
CA TRP A 81 -40.69 15.23 4.02
C TRP A 81 -39.40 14.43 3.81
N THR A 82 -38.89 14.38 2.57
CA THR A 82 -37.63 13.72 2.23
C THR A 82 -36.49 14.27 3.08
N ALA A 83 -36.36 15.60 3.19
CA ALA A 83 -35.28 16.24 3.95
C ALA A 83 -35.27 15.80 5.43
N MET A 84 -36.45 15.65 6.03
CA MET A 84 -36.58 15.23 7.41
C MET A 84 -36.32 13.72 7.59
N VAL A 85 -36.83 12.87 6.68
CA VAL A 85 -36.55 11.41 6.68
C VAL A 85 -35.05 11.16 6.50
N SER A 86 -34.41 11.79 5.52
CA SER A 86 -32.95 11.73 5.33
C SER A 86 -32.19 12.26 6.54
N GLY A 87 -32.71 13.31 7.19
CA GLY A 87 -32.13 13.91 8.38
C GLY A 87 -32.08 12.94 9.56
N TYR A 88 -33.17 12.23 9.83
CA TYR A 88 -33.18 11.19 10.86
C TYR A 88 -32.26 10.02 10.51
N ALA A 89 -32.34 9.51 9.27
CA ALA A 89 -31.52 8.37 8.82
C ALA A 89 -30.01 8.63 8.97
N ARG A 90 -29.54 9.80 8.54
CA ARG A 90 -28.10 10.17 8.57
C ARG A 90 -27.54 10.41 9.98
N ASN A 91 -28.38 10.72 10.95
CA ASN A 91 -27.97 11.06 12.31
C ASN A 91 -28.20 9.90 13.30
N GLY A 92 -28.26 8.66 12.81
CA GLY A 92 -28.36 7.47 13.67
C GLY A 92 -29.72 7.31 14.34
N ARG A 93 -30.79 7.84 13.76
CA ARG A 93 -32.16 7.78 14.28
C ARG A 93 -33.09 7.03 13.32
N PRO A 94 -32.81 5.75 13.02
CA PRO A 94 -33.48 5.03 11.94
C PRO A 94 -34.96 4.77 12.23
N ARG A 95 -35.33 4.56 13.50
CA ARG A 95 -36.72 4.32 13.89
C ARG A 95 -37.61 5.53 13.60
N GLU A 96 -37.18 6.71 14.02
CA GLU A 96 -37.91 7.96 13.78
C GLU A 96 -37.99 8.29 12.28
N ALA A 97 -36.96 7.92 11.50
CA ALA A 97 -37.01 8.06 10.04
C ALA A 97 -38.13 7.21 9.42
N LEU A 98 -38.27 5.95 9.86
CA LEU A 98 -39.30 5.02 9.35
C LEU A 98 -40.71 5.38 9.83
N GLU A 99 -40.85 5.82 11.07
CA GLU A 99 -42.12 6.35 11.59
C GLU A 99 -42.57 7.58 10.79
N LEU A 100 -41.64 8.48 10.46
CA LEU A 100 -41.95 9.65 9.64
C LEU A 100 -42.27 9.28 8.19
N PHE A 101 -41.60 8.27 7.64
CA PHE A 101 -41.91 7.72 6.32
C PHE A 101 -43.32 7.12 6.26
N ALA A 102 -43.73 6.38 7.30
CA ALA A 102 -45.10 5.87 7.41
C ALA A 102 -46.13 7.01 7.53
N LEU A 103 -45.83 8.05 8.31
CA LEU A 103 -46.69 9.22 8.44
C LEU A 103 -46.85 10.00 7.13
N MET A 104 -45.78 10.09 6.32
CA MET A 104 -45.82 10.71 4.99
C MET A 104 -46.84 9.99 4.10
N HIS A 105 -46.81 8.65 4.08
CA HIS A 105 -47.78 7.83 3.35
C HIS A 105 -49.21 8.02 3.87
N ALA A 106 -49.41 7.99 5.19
CA ALA A 106 -50.72 8.19 5.81
C ALA A 106 -51.31 9.58 5.51
N SER A 107 -50.46 10.59 5.30
CA SER A 107 -50.85 11.96 4.93
C SER A 107 -51.14 12.14 3.44
N GLY A 108 -51.12 11.06 2.64
CA GLY A 108 -51.35 11.10 1.19
C GLY A 108 -50.19 11.64 0.37
N ALA A 109 -49.05 11.98 0.98
CA ALA A 109 -47.88 12.47 0.27
C ALA A 109 -47.12 11.29 -0.37
N ARG A 110 -46.93 11.32 -1.70
CA ARG A 110 -46.25 10.25 -2.43
C ARG A 110 -44.73 10.38 -2.32
N PRO A 111 -44.01 9.36 -1.82
CA PRO A 111 -42.55 9.37 -1.79
C PRO A 111 -41.93 9.50 -3.19
N ASN A 112 -40.74 10.08 -3.24
CA ASN A 112 -39.89 10.10 -4.43
C ASN A 112 -38.68 9.15 -4.27
N GLN A 113 -37.86 9.00 -5.32
CA GLN A 113 -36.66 8.16 -5.31
C GLN A 113 -35.71 8.42 -4.12
N PHE A 114 -35.51 9.70 -3.75
CA PHE A 114 -34.66 10.08 -2.62
C PHE A 114 -35.27 9.70 -1.26
N THR A 115 -36.59 9.69 -1.16
CA THR A 115 -37.31 9.27 0.05
C THR A 115 -37.15 7.77 0.26
N TYR A 116 -37.35 6.97 -0.79
CA TYR A 116 -37.12 5.52 -0.72
C TYR A 116 -35.67 5.19 -0.38
N GLY A 117 -34.69 5.86 -0.99
CA GLY A 117 -33.28 5.67 -0.64
C GLY A 117 -32.97 6.01 0.83
N SER A 118 -33.61 7.04 1.38
CA SER A 118 -33.45 7.42 2.79
C SER A 118 -34.11 6.44 3.74
N ALA A 119 -35.30 5.94 3.40
CA ALA A 119 -35.99 4.90 4.18
C ALA A 119 -35.24 3.56 4.14
N ALA A 120 -34.69 3.18 2.98
CA ALA A 120 -33.84 2.01 2.84
C ALA A 120 -32.57 2.13 3.69
N SER A 121 -31.90 3.29 3.67
CA SER A 121 -30.73 3.57 4.53
C SER A 121 -31.07 3.52 6.02
N ALA A 122 -32.26 3.99 6.42
CA ALA A 122 -32.74 3.84 7.80
C ALA A 122 -32.98 2.37 8.18
N CYS A 123 -33.58 1.57 7.31
CA CYS A 123 -33.75 0.12 7.54
C CYS A 123 -32.38 -0.57 7.69
N ALA A 124 -31.44 -0.22 6.81
CA ALA A 124 -30.07 -0.72 6.80
C ALA A 124 -29.35 -0.39 8.11
N GLY A 125 -29.49 0.85 8.61
CA GLY A 125 -28.91 1.28 9.89
C GLY A 125 -29.58 0.65 11.11
N ALA A 126 -30.85 0.26 11.03
CA ALA A 126 -31.56 -0.48 12.08
C ALA A 126 -31.33 -1.99 12.02
N GLY A 127 -30.77 -2.52 10.93
CA GLY A 127 -30.66 -3.97 10.70
C GLY A 127 -32.02 -4.69 10.65
N CYS A 128 -33.10 -4.00 10.28
CA CYS A 128 -34.46 -4.53 10.37
C CYS A 128 -34.98 -5.03 9.01
N ALA A 129 -34.82 -6.34 8.75
CA ALA A 129 -35.25 -6.97 7.50
C ALA A 129 -36.74 -6.72 7.17
N ARG A 130 -37.64 -6.89 8.16
CA ARG A 130 -39.09 -6.69 7.96
C ARG A 130 -39.47 -5.29 7.48
N SER A 131 -38.88 -4.25 8.06
CA SER A 131 -39.15 -2.88 7.64
C SER A 131 -38.57 -2.64 6.24
N GLY A 132 -37.39 -3.22 5.98
CA GLY A 132 -36.75 -3.22 4.67
C GLY A 132 -37.61 -3.81 3.56
N GLU A 133 -38.17 -5.00 3.79
CA GLU A 133 -39.11 -5.67 2.87
C GLU A 133 -40.36 -4.83 2.61
N GLN A 134 -40.91 -4.17 3.63
CA GLN A 134 -42.05 -3.27 3.46
C GLN A 134 -41.69 -2.06 2.60
N VAL A 135 -40.53 -1.44 2.83
CA VAL A 135 -40.04 -0.31 2.01
C VAL A 135 -39.79 -0.77 0.56
N HIS A 136 -39.20 -1.94 0.36
CA HIS A 136 -39.01 -2.56 -0.95
C HIS A 136 -40.36 -2.78 -1.66
N ALA A 137 -41.32 -3.42 -1.00
CA ALA A 137 -42.66 -3.64 -1.55
C ALA A 137 -43.38 -2.32 -1.87
N CYS A 138 -43.21 -1.28 -1.05
CA CYS A 138 -43.76 0.06 -1.32
C CYS A 138 -43.11 0.72 -2.53
N ALA A 139 -41.80 0.55 -2.74
CA ALA A 139 -41.09 1.05 -3.92
C ALA A 139 -41.56 0.32 -5.19
N ALA A 140 -41.75 -1.00 -5.11
CA ALA A 140 -42.20 -1.86 -6.19
C ALA A 140 -43.66 -1.57 -6.60
N LYS A 141 -44.56 -1.38 -5.62
CA LYS A 141 -45.96 -0.94 -5.87
C LYS A 141 -46.06 0.51 -6.36
N GLY A 142 -45.01 1.30 -6.12
CA GLY A 142 -44.88 2.66 -6.61
C GLY A 142 -44.43 2.71 -8.07
N ARG A 143 -43.86 3.85 -8.47
CA ARG A 143 -43.28 4.04 -9.81
C ARG A 143 -41.76 3.84 -9.88
N PHE A 144 -41.16 3.26 -8.83
CA PHE A 144 -39.70 3.23 -8.64
C PHE A 144 -39.11 1.81 -8.66
N ALA A 145 -39.88 0.81 -9.10
CA ALA A 145 -39.41 -0.57 -9.21
C ALA A 145 -38.13 -0.71 -10.06
N GLY A 146 -38.03 0.08 -11.15
CA GLY A 146 -36.87 0.12 -12.05
C GLY A 146 -35.94 1.32 -11.85
N ASP A 147 -36.09 2.09 -10.78
CA ASP A 147 -35.23 3.25 -10.52
C ASP A 147 -33.88 2.77 -9.97
N MET A 148 -32.80 3.01 -10.71
CA MET A 148 -31.45 2.50 -10.37
C MET A 148 -30.93 2.97 -9.00
N PHE A 149 -31.27 4.20 -8.60
CA PHE A 149 -30.87 4.76 -7.31
C PHE A 149 -31.61 4.04 -6.17
N VAL A 150 -32.90 3.79 -6.34
CA VAL A 150 -33.72 3.04 -5.37
C VAL A 150 -33.28 1.59 -5.30
N GLN A 151 -33.05 0.92 -6.44
CA GLN A 151 -32.57 -0.47 -6.48
C GLN A 151 -31.22 -0.62 -5.76
N SER A 152 -30.26 0.28 -6.01
CA SER A 152 -28.96 0.26 -5.32
C SER A 152 -29.08 0.46 -3.79
N ALA A 153 -29.99 1.35 -3.36
CA ALA A 153 -30.24 1.58 -1.93
C ALA A 153 -30.95 0.39 -1.25
N LEU A 154 -31.86 -0.28 -1.96
CA LEU A 154 -32.54 -1.49 -1.48
C LEU A 154 -31.58 -2.69 -1.41
N MET A 155 -30.65 -2.82 -2.36
CA MET A 155 -29.54 -3.78 -2.28
C MET A 155 -28.68 -3.59 -1.03
N ASP A 156 -28.19 -2.36 -0.78
CA ASP A 156 -27.39 -2.07 0.42
C ASP A 156 -28.19 -2.38 1.70
N MET A 157 -29.49 -2.09 1.69
CA MET A 157 -30.40 -2.41 2.79
C MET A 157 -30.48 -3.91 3.03
N HIS A 158 -30.74 -4.71 2.00
CA HIS A 158 -30.81 -6.18 2.12
C HIS A 158 -29.50 -6.78 2.63
N LEU A 159 -28.36 -6.32 2.09
CA LEU A 159 -27.03 -6.71 2.55
C LEU A 159 -26.82 -6.38 4.03
N ARG A 160 -27.23 -5.19 4.49
CA ARG A 160 -27.12 -4.78 5.92
C ARG A 160 -28.20 -5.38 6.83
N CYS A 161 -29.27 -5.96 6.29
CA CYS A 161 -30.24 -6.74 7.05
C CYS A 161 -29.91 -8.24 7.11
N GLY A 162 -28.95 -8.71 6.30
CA GLY A 162 -28.48 -10.10 6.28
C GLY A 162 -29.12 -10.95 5.18
N SER A 163 -30.00 -10.36 4.37
CA SER A 163 -30.66 -11.01 3.23
C SER A 163 -29.79 -10.93 1.98
N VAL A 164 -28.65 -11.63 1.98
CA VAL A 164 -27.67 -11.58 0.88
C VAL A 164 -28.26 -12.07 -0.45
N GLU A 165 -29.08 -13.13 -0.42
CA GLU A 165 -29.72 -13.68 -1.61
C GLU A 165 -30.73 -12.71 -2.23
N ASP A 166 -31.51 -11.98 -1.43
CA ASP A 166 -32.44 -10.97 -1.94
C ASP A 166 -31.70 -9.82 -2.61
N ALA A 167 -30.54 -9.42 -2.07
CA ALA A 167 -29.69 -8.42 -2.69
C ALA A 167 -29.11 -8.91 -4.03
N ARG A 168 -28.70 -10.18 -4.09
CA ARG A 168 -28.17 -10.81 -5.31
C ARG A 168 -29.24 -10.94 -6.38
N GLN A 169 -30.46 -11.33 -5.99
CA GLN A 169 -31.61 -11.41 -6.89
C GLN A 169 -31.99 -10.03 -7.43
N LEU A 170 -32.08 -9.02 -6.56
CA LEU A 170 -32.37 -7.65 -6.99
C LEU A 170 -31.34 -7.15 -8.01
N PHE A 171 -30.05 -7.42 -7.74
CA PHE A 171 -28.97 -7.07 -8.66
C PHE A 171 -29.10 -7.77 -10.02
N ALA A 172 -29.44 -9.06 -10.03
CA ALA A 172 -29.66 -9.83 -11.25
C ALA A 172 -30.79 -9.22 -12.11
N GLU A 173 -31.89 -8.81 -11.48
CA GLU A 173 -33.06 -8.21 -12.11
C GLU A 173 -32.85 -6.76 -12.61
N MET A 174 -31.76 -6.09 -12.21
CA MET A 174 -31.45 -4.74 -12.71
C MET A 174 -31.21 -4.76 -14.22
N GLY A 175 -32.05 -4.02 -14.96
CA GLY A 175 -31.96 -3.91 -16.43
C GLY A 175 -30.71 -3.18 -16.93
N LYS A 176 -30.12 -2.30 -16.11
CA LYS A 176 -28.80 -1.70 -16.33
C LYS A 176 -28.06 -1.61 -15.01
N LYS A 177 -26.83 -2.13 -14.97
CA LYS A 177 -25.93 -2.09 -13.82
C LYS A 177 -24.89 -0.99 -14.05
N ASP A 178 -24.71 -0.11 -13.07
CA ASP A 178 -23.67 0.92 -13.07
C ASP A 178 -22.62 0.63 -12.00
N VAL A 179 -21.53 1.41 -12.00
CA VAL A 179 -20.43 1.27 -11.02
C VAL A 179 -20.95 1.38 -9.58
N VAL A 180 -21.97 2.21 -9.33
CA VAL A 180 -22.56 2.40 -7.99
C VAL A 180 -23.23 1.12 -7.49
N SER A 181 -24.03 0.46 -8.33
CA SER A 181 -24.69 -0.81 -7.99
C SER A 181 -23.67 -1.94 -7.74
N TRP A 182 -22.62 -2.05 -8.57
CA TRP A 182 -21.51 -3.00 -8.36
C TRP A 182 -20.77 -2.72 -7.04
N ASN A 183 -20.45 -1.45 -6.75
CA ASN A 183 -19.77 -1.05 -5.53
C ASN A 183 -20.59 -1.38 -4.27
N ALA A 184 -21.89 -1.12 -4.31
CA ALA A 184 -22.79 -1.46 -3.22
C ALA A 184 -22.81 -2.96 -2.94
N LEU A 185 -22.88 -3.79 -3.99
CA LEU A 185 -22.87 -5.24 -3.87
C LEU A 185 -21.54 -5.76 -3.33
N ILE A 186 -20.42 -5.41 -3.97
CA ILE A 186 -19.07 -5.87 -3.57
C ILE A 186 -18.79 -5.48 -2.12
N ARG A 187 -19.01 -4.21 -1.76
CA ARG A 187 -18.80 -3.72 -0.38
C ARG A 187 -19.69 -4.47 0.62
N GLY A 188 -20.96 -4.72 0.29
CA GLY A 188 -21.89 -5.42 1.17
C GLY A 188 -21.46 -6.87 1.44
N PHE A 189 -20.91 -7.56 0.45
CA PHE A 189 -20.35 -8.91 0.63
C PHE A 189 -19.11 -8.90 1.54
N VAL A 190 -18.20 -7.94 1.35
CA VAL A 190 -17.01 -7.77 2.22
C VAL A 190 -17.41 -7.44 3.66
N GLU A 191 -18.40 -6.56 3.87
CA GLU A 191 -18.91 -6.23 5.22
C GLU A 191 -19.53 -7.44 5.95
N ARG A 192 -19.93 -8.48 5.21
CA ARG A 192 -20.51 -9.72 5.74
C ARG A 192 -19.52 -10.88 5.86
N GLY A 193 -18.26 -10.69 5.45
CA GLY A 193 -17.25 -11.74 5.47
C GLY A 193 -17.38 -12.76 4.34
N HIS A 194 -18.15 -12.45 3.30
CA HIS A 194 -18.21 -13.25 2.06
C HIS A 194 -17.13 -12.78 1.07
N ASP A 195 -15.87 -12.73 1.51
CA ASP A 195 -14.76 -12.09 0.78
C ASP A 195 -14.42 -12.78 -0.54
N GLY A 196 -14.50 -14.11 -0.59
CA GLY A 196 -14.30 -14.87 -1.83
C GLY A 196 -15.34 -14.54 -2.91
N ASP A 197 -16.61 -14.47 -2.51
CA ASP A 197 -17.71 -14.08 -3.40
C ASP A 197 -17.58 -12.61 -3.85
N ALA A 198 -17.12 -11.71 -2.97
CA ALA A 198 -16.84 -10.33 -3.32
C ALA A 198 -15.78 -10.20 -4.43
N LEU A 199 -14.71 -11.00 -4.36
CA LEU A 199 -13.70 -11.07 -5.44
C LEU A 199 -14.25 -11.71 -6.71
N GLY A 200 -15.15 -12.69 -6.59
CA GLY A 200 -15.90 -13.24 -7.72
C GLY A 200 -16.74 -12.17 -8.42
N LEU A 201 -17.45 -11.34 -7.64
CA LEU A 201 -18.24 -10.21 -8.15
C LEU A 201 -17.35 -9.15 -8.81
N PHE A 202 -16.19 -8.82 -8.23
CA PHE A 202 -15.21 -7.95 -8.86
C PHE A 202 -14.72 -8.50 -10.20
N SER A 203 -14.46 -9.81 -10.29
CA SER A 203 -14.11 -10.47 -11.55
C SER A 203 -15.24 -10.36 -12.58
N SER A 204 -16.50 -10.57 -12.18
CA SER A 204 -17.66 -10.40 -13.05
C SER A 204 -17.82 -8.97 -13.56
N MET A 205 -17.61 -7.97 -12.70
CA MET A 205 -17.60 -6.56 -13.10
C MET A 205 -16.59 -6.29 -14.22
N LEU A 206 -15.38 -6.83 -14.10
CA LEU A 206 -14.35 -6.71 -15.13
C LEU A 206 -14.72 -7.44 -16.43
N LYS A 207 -15.34 -8.62 -16.34
CA LYS A 207 -15.80 -9.38 -17.51
C LYS A 207 -16.91 -8.67 -18.28
N GLU A 208 -17.76 -7.91 -17.58
CA GLU A 208 -18.77 -7.05 -18.19
C GLU A 208 -18.19 -5.71 -18.70
N ALA A 209 -16.86 -5.57 -18.76
CA ALA A 209 -16.14 -4.39 -19.22
C ALA A 209 -16.49 -3.10 -18.44
N MET A 210 -16.92 -3.24 -17.19
CA MET A 210 -17.16 -2.11 -16.29
C MET A 210 -15.85 -1.65 -15.68
N ILE A 211 -15.57 -0.36 -15.73
CA ILE A 211 -14.34 0.23 -15.19
C ILE A 211 -14.50 0.41 -13.67
N PRO A 212 -13.67 -0.25 -12.84
CA PRO A 212 -13.66 -0.05 -11.39
C PRO A 212 -13.27 1.39 -11.01
N ASP A 213 -13.87 1.89 -9.94
CA ASP A 213 -13.42 3.14 -9.31
C ASP A 213 -12.60 2.88 -8.04
N HIS A 214 -12.12 3.95 -7.41
CA HIS A 214 -11.33 3.85 -6.18
C HIS A 214 -12.09 3.19 -5.01
N TYR A 215 -13.44 3.28 -4.98
CA TYR A 215 -14.25 2.57 -3.99
C TYR A 215 -14.33 1.06 -4.29
N THR A 216 -14.46 0.69 -5.57
CA THR A 216 -14.42 -0.71 -6.00
C THR A 216 -13.09 -1.35 -5.60
N LEU A 217 -11.98 -0.68 -5.94
CA LEU A 217 -10.62 -1.19 -5.73
C LEU A 217 -10.31 -1.30 -4.23
N GLY A 218 -10.68 -0.30 -3.42
CA GLY A 218 -10.53 -0.36 -1.97
C GLY A 218 -11.31 -1.53 -1.34
N SER A 219 -12.53 -1.77 -1.79
CA SER A 219 -13.36 -2.88 -1.29
C SER A 219 -12.78 -4.24 -1.68
N ALA A 220 -12.35 -4.41 -2.93
CA ALA A 220 -11.72 -5.64 -3.41
C ALA A 220 -10.38 -5.90 -2.72
N LEU A 221 -9.54 -4.88 -2.50
CA LEU A 221 -8.30 -5.00 -1.73
C LEU A 221 -8.56 -5.46 -0.29
N LYS A 222 -9.58 -4.90 0.36
CA LYS A 222 -9.97 -5.31 1.71
C LYS A 222 -10.33 -6.80 1.76
N ALA A 223 -11.08 -7.29 0.76
CA ALA A 223 -11.39 -8.71 0.60
C ALA A 223 -10.12 -9.55 0.42
N CYS A 224 -9.19 -9.13 -0.45
CA CYS A 224 -7.91 -9.82 -0.67
C CYS A 224 -7.09 -9.95 0.61
N GLY A 225 -7.03 -8.90 1.43
CA GLY A 225 -6.31 -8.92 2.69
C GLY A 225 -6.90 -9.90 3.71
N ILE A 226 -8.19 -10.24 3.62
CA ILE A 226 -8.82 -11.24 4.48
C ILE A 226 -8.59 -12.65 3.92
N VAL A 227 -8.74 -12.83 2.61
CA VAL A 227 -8.49 -14.11 1.92
C VAL A 227 -7.01 -14.52 2.01
N GLY A 228 -6.10 -13.56 2.10
CA GLY A 228 -4.67 -13.79 2.34
C GLY A 228 -3.89 -14.32 1.13
N VAL A 229 -4.44 -14.19 -0.08
CA VAL A 229 -3.80 -14.64 -1.32
C VAL A 229 -3.14 -13.45 -2.03
N ALA A 230 -1.80 -13.43 -2.06
CA ALA A 230 -1.01 -12.35 -2.63
C ALA A 230 -1.30 -12.08 -4.12
N VAL A 231 -1.55 -13.13 -4.90
CA VAL A 231 -1.85 -13.02 -6.34
C VAL A 231 -3.06 -12.12 -6.62
N ASN A 232 -4.10 -12.18 -5.78
CA ASN A 232 -5.28 -11.32 -5.96
C ASN A 232 -4.94 -9.85 -5.70
N VAL A 233 -4.04 -9.58 -4.75
CA VAL A 233 -3.54 -8.21 -4.48
C VAL A 233 -2.72 -7.71 -5.66
N GLU A 234 -1.85 -8.54 -6.25
CA GLU A 234 -1.04 -8.19 -7.43
C GLU A 234 -1.89 -7.86 -8.66
N LEU A 235 -2.96 -8.63 -8.89
CA LEU A 235 -3.90 -8.36 -9.98
C LEU A 235 -4.59 -7.00 -9.78
N ILE A 236 -5.08 -6.72 -8.58
CA ILE A 236 -5.73 -5.44 -8.27
C ILE A 236 -4.71 -4.29 -8.28
N HIS A 237 -3.49 -4.52 -7.82
CA HIS A 237 -2.37 -3.57 -7.91
C HIS A 237 -2.12 -3.18 -9.37
N SER A 238 -2.07 -4.16 -10.28
CA SER A 238 -1.94 -3.88 -11.71
C SER A 238 -3.11 -3.05 -12.25
N CYS A 239 -4.33 -3.27 -11.75
CA CYS A 239 -5.50 -2.47 -12.11
C CYS A 239 -5.39 -1.03 -11.57
N ILE A 240 -4.93 -0.84 -10.34
CA ILE A 240 -4.70 0.49 -9.73
C ILE A 240 -3.75 1.32 -10.59
N ILE A 241 -2.66 0.70 -11.04
CA ILE A 241 -1.68 1.35 -11.93
C ILE A 241 -2.32 1.66 -13.29
N LYS A 242 -2.93 0.66 -13.94
CA LYS A 242 -3.53 0.81 -15.28
C LYS A 242 -4.66 1.83 -15.34
N LEU A 243 -5.42 1.98 -14.26
CA LEU A 243 -6.56 2.90 -14.16
C LEU A 243 -6.19 4.28 -13.60
N GLY A 244 -4.92 4.50 -13.23
CA GLY A 244 -4.44 5.79 -12.74
C GLY A 244 -4.84 6.13 -11.29
N TYR A 245 -5.14 5.13 -10.46
CA TYR A 245 -5.50 5.33 -9.05
C TYR A 245 -4.29 5.28 -8.09
N TRP A 246 -3.06 5.44 -8.60
CA TRP A 246 -1.84 5.39 -7.79
C TRP A 246 -1.73 6.57 -6.80
N ASP A 247 -2.26 7.74 -7.15
CA ASP A 247 -2.22 8.91 -6.27
C ASP A 247 -3.41 8.95 -5.28
N GLU A 248 -4.35 8.01 -5.37
CA GLU A 248 -5.49 7.91 -4.45
C GLU A 248 -5.07 7.31 -3.10
N LYS A 249 -4.88 8.20 -2.12
CA LYS A 249 -4.39 7.88 -0.76
C LYS A 249 -5.12 6.70 -0.10
N VAL A 250 -6.45 6.66 -0.23
CA VAL A 250 -7.30 5.60 0.37
C VAL A 250 -7.02 4.24 -0.27
N VAL A 251 -6.80 4.22 -1.59
CA VAL A 251 -6.51 3.00 -2.36
C VAL A 251 -5.11 2.49 -2.03
N ILE A 252 -4.11 3.37 -2.00
CA ILE A 252 -2.73 2.98 -1.65
C ILE A 252 -2.60 2.51 -0.21
N GLY A 253 -3.24 3.20 0.74
CA GLY A 253 -3.29 2.72 2.13
C GLY A 253 -3.92 1.33 2.24
N SER A 254 -5.01 1.09 1.49
CA SER A 254 -5.64 -0.24 1.40
C SER A 254 -4.71 -1.27 0.76
N LEU A 255 -3.96 -0.89 -0.28
CA LEU A 255 -3.04 -1.76 -1.02
C LEU A 255 -1.87 -2.23 -0.13
N ILE A 256 -1.24 -1.29 0.59
CA ILE A 256 -0.17 -1.59 1.55
C ILE A 256 -0.69 -2.56 2.61
N ASN A 257 -1.85 -2.26 3.19
CA ASN A 257 -2.47 -3.11 4.20
C ASN A 257 -2.80 -4.51 3.66
N SER A 258 -3.27 -4.63 2.42
CA SER A 258 -3.56 -5.93 1.80
C SER A 258 -2.30 -6.74 1.53
N TYR A 259 -1.22 -6.14 1.02
CA TYR A 259 0.06 -6.82 0.86
C TYR A 259 0.64 -7.29 2.20
N ALA A 260 0.57 -6.43 3.22
CA ALA A 260 1.00 -6.79 4.56
C ALA A 260 0.22 -7.99 5.12
N LYS A 261 -1.11 -7.99 5.00
CA LYS A 261 -1.96 -9.11 5.42
C LYS A 261 -1.70 -10.40 4.63
N CYS A 262 -1.31 -10.30 3.37
CA CYS A 262 -0.86 -11.43 2.56
C CYS A 262 0.60 -11.87 2.84
N ARG A 263 1.21 -11.40 3.95
CA ARG A 263 2.58 -11.68 4.36
C ARG A 263 3.66 -11.24 3.36
N SER A 264 3.34 -10.32 2.44
CA SER A 264 4.31 -9.73 1.52
C SER A 264 4.76 -8.35 2.01
N MET A 265 5.52 -8.32 3.11
CA MET A 265 5.97 -7.07 3.72
C MET A 265 6.98 -6.30 2.86
N SER A 266 7.79 -6.99 2.06
CA SER A 266 8.71 -6.37 1.10
C SER A 266 7.95 -5.54 0.06
N SER A 267 6.90 -6.09 -0.56
CA SER A 267 6.04 -5.36 -1.51
C SER A 267 5.33 -4.17 -0.86
N ALA A 268 4.78 -4.36 0.34
CA ALA A 268 4.15 -3.29 1.11
C ALA A 268 5.13 -2.14 1.38
N ARG A 269 6.39 -2.45 1.71
CA ARG A 269 7.42 -1.45 1.95
C ARG A 269 7.85 -0.71 0.68
N VAL A 270 8.07 -1.43 -0.42
CA VAL A 270 8.42 -0.82 -1.72
C VAL A 270 7.34 0.16 -2.16
N ILE A 271 6.06 -0.20 -2.01
CA ILE A 271 4.94 0.69 -2.34
C ILE A 271 4.97 1.94 -1.46
N TYR A 272 5.16 1.79 -0.15
CA TYR A 272 5.22 2.91 0.78
C TYR A 272 6.39 3.86 0.48
N ASP A 273 7.58 3.32 0.20
CA ASP A 273 8.77 4.12 -0.13
C ASP A 273 8.65 4.83 -1.48
N SER A 274 7.77 4.33 -2.37
CA SER A 274 7.45 4.96 -3.65
C SER A 274 6.48 6.15 -3.51
N ILE A 275 5.89 6.39 -2.33
CA ILE A 275 5.00 7.52 -2.08
C ILE A 275 5.85 8.78 -1.81
N SER A 276 5.67 9.81 -2.64
CA SER A 276 6.38 11.10 -2.50
C SER A 276 6.13 11.77 -1.14
N GLU A 277 4.86 11.80 -0.72
CA GLU A 277 4.45 12.33 0.59
C GLU A 277 3.53 11.33 1.31
N PRO A 278 4.09 10.39 2.08
CA PRO A 278 3.29 9.45 2.86
C PRO A 278 2.43 10.19 3.87
N ASP A 279 1.14 9.89 3.85
CA ASP A 279 0.16 10.39 4.80
C ASP A 279 0.02 9.47 6.02
N LEU A 280 -0.81 9.87 6.99
CA LEU A 280 -1.02 9.07 8.20
C LEU A 280 -1.63 7.70 7.89
N VAL A 281 -2.52 7.61 6.89
CA VAL A 281 -3.24 6.38 6.55
C VAL A 281 -2.28 5.32 6.00
N SER A 282 -1.46 5.67 5.00
CA SER A 282 -0.43 4.78 4.44
C SER A 282 0.61 4.39 5.48
N SER A 283 1.01 5.33 6.34
CA SER A 283 1.95 5.07 7.43
C SER A 283 1.40 4.07 8.46
N THR A 284 0.12 4.24 8.83
CA THR A 284 -0.58 3.37 9.77
C THR A 284 -0.78 1.99 9.18
N ALA A 285 -1.08 1.88 7.88
CA ALA A 285 -1.17 0.61 7.16
C ALA A 285 0.15 -0.16 7.21
N LEU A 286 1.29 0.50 6.95
CA LEU A 286 2.60 -0.14 6.99
C LEU A 286 3.00 -0.56 8.41
N ILE A 287 2.81 0.31 9.42
CA ILE A 287 3.10 -0.01 10.82
C ILE A 287 2.23 -1.17 11.30
N SER A 288 0.94 -1.18 10.94
CA SER A 288 0.04 -2.30 11.26
C SER A 288 0.52 -3.60 10.60
N GLY A 289 1.06 -3.53 9.38
CA GLY A 289 1.72 -4.66 8.72
C GLY A 289 2.93 -5.17 9.49
N TYR A 290 3.82 -4.28 9.94
CA TYR A 290 4.98 -4.65 10.74
C TYR A 290 4.63 -5.31 12.07
N THR A 291 3.46 -5.03 12.64
CA THR A 291 3.02 -5.73 13.87
C THR A 291 2.78 -7.23 13.67
N MET A 292 2.65 -7.70 12.43
CA MET A 292 2.39 -9.11 12.13
C MET A 292 3.64 -10.00 12.20
N ASP A 293 4.84 -9.42 12.14
CA ASP A 293 6.10 -10.14 12.19
C ASP A 293 7.12 -9.41 13.08
N ARG A 294 7.63 -10.12 14.09
CA ARG A 294 8.55 -9.59 15.10
C ARG A 294 9.86 -9.05 14.51
N ASN A 295 10.27 -9.54 13.35
CA ASN A 295 11.50 -9.14 12.68
C ASN A 295 11.49 -7.67 12.25
N TYR A 296 10.32 -7.06 12.04
CA TYR A 296 10.19 -5.67 11.58
C TYR A 296 9.88 -4.66 12.70
N SER A 297 10.09 -5.05 13.96
CA SER A 297 9.78 -4.20 15.10
C SER A 297 10.63 -2.93 15.15
N GLU A 298 11.90 -3.00 14.76
CA GLU A 298 12.78 -1.83 14.66
C GLU A 298 12.33 -0.87 13.55
N ASP A 299 12.01 -1.39 12.36
CA ASP A 299 11.52 -0.60 11.22
C ASP A 299 10.24 0.17 11.55
N ALA A 300 9.32 -0.45 12.27
CA ALA A 300 8.09 0.17 12.71
C ALA A 300 8.33 1.30 13.73
N MET A 301 9.25 1.10 14.68
CA MET A 301 9.63 2.13 15.64
C MET A 301 10.34 3.31 14.96
N GLU A 302 11.23 3.04 14.00
CA GLU A 302 11.88 4.09 13.21
C GLU A 302 10.85 4.89 12.42
N LEU A 303 9.92 4.22 11.75
CA LEU A 303 8.86 4.86 10.99
C LEU A 303 7.97 5.73 11.88
N PHE A 304 7.59 5.25 13.07
CA PHE A 304 6.85 6.07 14.03
C PHE A 304 7.62 7.32 14.45
N CYS A 305 8.92 7.19 14.73
CA CYS A 305 9.77 8.34 15.06
C CYS A 305 9.83 9.35 13.90
N LYS A 306 9.86 8.89 12.65
CA LYS A 306 9.82 9.73 11.46
C LYS A 306 8.49 10.49 11.34
N ILE A 307 7.35 9.83 11.59
CA ILE A 307 6.01 10.46 11.61
C ILE A 307 5.96 11.56 12.68
N HIS A 308 6.42 11.25 13.89
CA HIS A 308 6.43 12.20 15.00
C HIS A 308 7.30 13.42 14.71
N ARG A 309 8.51 13.23 14.17
CA ARG A 309 9.44 14.33 13.81
C ARG A 309 8.90 15.22 12.68
N LYS A 310 8.11 14.68 11.77
CA LYS A 310 7.43 15.45 10.71
C LYS A 310 6.27 16.31 11.22
N GLY A 311 5.86 16.16 12.48
CA GLY A 311 4.76 16.92 13.07
C GLY A 311 3.39 16.53 12.52
N LEU A 312 3.24 15.33 11.97
CA LEU A 312 1.92 14.81 11.58
C LEU A 312 1.07 14.60 12.83
N TRP A 313 -0.21 14.92 12.76
CA TRP A 313 -1.15 14.62 13.84
C TRP A 313 -1.32 13.10 13.94
N ILE A 314 -0.94 12.53 15.09
CA ILE A 314 -1.02 11.09 15.36
C ILE A 314 -2.41 10.81 15.97
N ASP A 315 -3.13 9.86 15.38
CA ASP A 315 -4.44 9.43 15.85
C ASP A 315 -4.37 8.19 16.76
N GLY A 316 -5.49 7.84 17.39
CA GLY A 316 -5.59 6.69 18.28
C GLY A 316 -5.36 5.34 17.56
N VAL A 317 -5.62 5.27 16.26
CA VAL A 317 -5.41 4.05 15.47
C VAL A 317 -3.92 3.75 15.35
N LEU A 318 -3.12 4.75 14.96
CA LEU A 318 -1.68 4.61 14.89
C LEU A 318 -1.07 4.28 16.27
N LEU A 319 -1.51 4.96 17.33
CA LEU A 319 -1.03 4.69 18.69
C LEU A 319 -1.36 3.25 19.13
N SER A 320 -2.56 2.77 18.82
CA SER A 320 -2.97 1.39 19.10
C SER A 320 -2.07 0.40 18.37
N SER A 321 -1.78 0.60 17.08
CA SER A 321 -0.87 -0.26 16.32
C SER A 321 0.53 -0.30 16.92
N VAL A 322 1.07 0.85 17.36
CA VAL A 322 2.40 0.90 18.00
C VAL A 322 2.40 0.25 19.39
N LEU A 323 1.34 0.40 20.17
CA LEU A 323 1.19 -0.30 21.46
C LEU A 323 1.09 -1.83 21.25
N CYS A 324 0.34 -2.30 20.25
CA CYS A 324 0.30 -3.71 19.87
C CYS A 324 1.68 -4.23 19.46
N LEU A 325 2.47 -3.42 18.74
CA LEU A 325 3.86 -3.76 18.44
C LEU A 325 4.68 -3.92 19.72
N CYS A 326 4.63 -2.95 20.64
CA CYS A 326 5.33 -3.02 21.93
C CYS A 326 4.93 -4.27 22.71
N ALA A 327 3.65 -4.62 22.69
CA ALA A 327 3.11 -5.82 23.32
C ALA A 327 3.68 -7.10 22.70
N SER A 328 3.82 -7.14 21.37
CA SER A 328 4.32 -8.31 20.61
C SER A 328 5.79 -8.63 20.87
N VAL A 329 6.61 -7.61 21.15
CA VAL A 329 8.05 -7.72 21.46
C VAL A 329 8.38 -7.52 22.95
N ALA A 330 7.34 -7.42 23.80
CA ALA A 330 7.46 -7.19 25.25
C ALA A 330 8.33 -5.95 25.62
N SER A 331 8.21 -4.84 24.87
CA SER A 331 8.98 -3.61 25.10
C SER A 331 8.26 -2.61 26.00
N ALA A 332 8.41 -2.76 27.33
CA ALA A 332 7.89 -1.80 28.31
C ALA A 332 8.48 -0.38 28.13
N ARG A 333 9.77 -0.29 27.78
CA ARG A 333 10.48 1.00 27.65
C ARG A 333 9.91 1.88 26.54
N PHE A 334 9.53 1.30 25.40
CA PHE A 334 8.93 2.07 24.32
C PHE A 334 7.44 2.32 24.59
N GLY A 335 6.72 1.31 25.08
CA GLY A 335 5.31 1.44 25.46
C GLY A 335 5.05 2.55 26.49
N THR A 336 5.90 2.70 27.49
CA THR A 336 5.82 3.80 28.49
C THR A 336 6.02 5.19 27.87
N GLN A 337 6.85 5.33 26.83
CA GLN A 337 7.02 6.59 26.10
C GLN A 337 5.76 6.93 25.30
N ILE A 338 5.14 5.94 24.67
CA ILE A 338 3.88 6.10 23.94
C ILE A 338 2.75 6.47 24.91
N HIS A 339 2.68 5.81 26.07
CA HIS A 339 1.72 6.15 27.13
C HIS A 339 1.89 7.60 27.63
N ALA A 340 3.14 8.04 27.84
CA ALA A 340 3.41 9.43 28.21
C ALA A 340 3.00 10.43 27.10
N TYR A 341 3.13 10.05 25.82
CA TYR A 341 2.64 10.84 24.69
C TYR A 341 1.10 10.95 24.71
N MET A 342 0.39 9.84 24.92
CA MET A 342 -1.07 9.79 25.06
C MET A 342 -1.54 10.76 26.15
N CYS A 343 -0.96 10.68 27.35
CA CYS A 343 -1.31 11.57 28.46
C CYS A 343 -1.16 13.06 28.13
N LYS A 344 -0.14 13.43 27.33
CA LYS A 344 0.16 14.82 26.97
C LYS A 344 -0.68 15.37 25.82
N LYS A 345 -1.13 14.52 24.88
CA LYS A 345 -1.71 14.95 23.60
C LYS A 345 -3.13 14.45 23.35
N GLN A 346 -3.52 13.32 23.93
CA GLN A 346 -4.85 12.71 23.79
C GLN A 346 -5.29 12.11 25.14
N PRO A 347 -5.57 12.95 26.16
CA PRO A 347 -5.94 12.48 27.49
C PRO A 347 -7.34 11.83 27.59
N MET A 348 -8.16 11.91 26.53
CA MET A 348 -9.37 11.10 26.38
C MET A 348 -9.20 10.18 25.19
N GLY A 349 -8.64 9.00 25.43
CA GLY A 349 -8.54 7.92 24.44
C GLY A 349 -9.92 7.31 24.14
N ASP A 350 -10.03 6.61 23.01
CA ASP A 350 -11.16 5.71 22.80
C ASP A 350 -10.89 4.37 23.51
N ILE A 351 -11.95 3.60 23.75
CA ILE A 351 -11.84 2.31 24.47
C ILE A 351 -10.86 1.33 23.79
N ALA A 352 -10.66 1.46 22.47
CA ALA A 352 -9.75 0.62 21.71
C ALA A 352 -8.29 0.92 22.05
N LEU A 353 -7.93 2.21 22.09
CA LEU A 353 -6.61 2.66 22.49
C LEU A 353 -6.29 2.29 23.95
N ASP A 354 -7.25 2.46 24.86
CA ASP A 354 -7.09 2.08 26.27
C ASP A 354 -6.88 0.57 26.42
N ASN A 355 -7.64 -0.25 25.67
CA ASN A 355 -7.44 -1.70 25.63
C ASN A 355 -6.05 -2.09 25.10
N ALA A 356 -5.54 -1.40 24.08
CA ALA A 356 -4.20 -1.65 23.54
C ALA A 356 -3.11 -1.30 24.57
N LEU A 357 -3.32 -0.29 25.40
CA LEU A 357 -2.41 0.08 26.48
C LEU A 357 -2.36 -0.98 27.59
N VAL A 358 -3.53 -1.48 28.00
CA VAL A 358 -3.62 -2.58 28.98
C VAL A 358 -2.92 -3.83 28.45
N ASP A 359 -3.19 -4.22 27.19
CA ASP A 359 -2.54 -5.38 26.55
C ASP A 359 -1.02 -5.21 26.44
N MET A 360 -0.54 -4.00 26.15
CA MET A 360 0.89 -3.69 26.08
C MET A 360 1.59 -3.94 27.41
N TYR A 361 1.12 -3.34 28.51
CA TYR A 361 1.72 -3.55 29.82
C TYR A 361 1.60 -5.00 30.28
N ALA A 362 0.44 -5.63 30.05
CA ALA A 362 0.21 -7.03 30.35
C ALA A 362 1.24 -7.95 29.67
N LYS A 363 1.46 -7.80 28.36
CA LYS A 363 2.40 -8.64 27.61
C LYS A 363 3.87 -8.27 27.84
N ALA A 364 4.15 -7.06 28.30
CA ALA A 364 5.49 -6.65 28.71
C ALA A 364 5.87 -7.14 30.12
N GLY A 365 4.95 -7.78 30.84
CA GLY A 365 5.18 -8.31 32.20
C GLY A 365 4.92 -7.31 33.32
N GLU A 366 4.50 -6.08 33.00
CA GLU A 366 4.24 -5.00 33.96
C GLU A 366 2.79 -5.06 34.45
N PHE A 367 2.44 -6.10 35.21
CA PHE A 367 1.06 -6.35 35.63
C PHE A 367 0.45 -5.21 36.45
N SER A 368 1.24 -4.61 37.35
CA SER A 368 0.80 -3.48 38.18
C SER A 368 0.39 -2.27 37.34
N ASP A 369 1.16 -1.95 36.30
CA ASP A 369 0.86 -0.86 35.38
C ASP A 369 -0.33 -1.19 34.48
N ALA A 370 -0.48 -2.45 34.04
CA ALA A 370 -1.64 -2.91 33.30
C ALA A 370 -2.94 -2.76 34.11
N LYS A 371 -2.90 -3.14 35.40
CA LYS A 371 -4.02 -2.99 36.33
C LYS A 371 -4.36 -1.52 36.56
N ARG A 372 -3.35 -0.65 36.74
CA ARG A 372 -3.58 0.79 36.89
C ARG A 372 -4.24 1.38 35.65
N ALA A 373 -3.72 1.08 34.46
CA ALA A 373 -4.31 1.54 33.20
C ALA A 373 -5.77 1.08 33.06
N PHE A 374 -6.06 -0.17 33.44
CA PHE A 374 -7.42 -0.72 33.45
C PHE A 374 -8.35 -0.02 34.46
N ASP A 375 -7.86 0.27 35.67
CA ASP A 375 -8.64 0.93 36.73
C ASP A 375 -8.93 2.41 36.38
N GLU A 376 -8.10 3.05 35.56
CA GLU A 376 -8.31 4.43 35.05
C GLU A 376 -9.32 4.53 33.88
N MET A 377 -9.70 3.40 33.26
CA MET A 377 -10.65 3.40 32.13
C MET A 377 -12.06 3.88 32.53
N PRO A 378 -12.66 4.86 31.83
CA PRO A 378 -14.02 5.33 32.13
C PRO A 378 -15.10 4.30 31.82
N TYR A 379 -14.89 3.49 30.78
CA TYR A 379 -15.79 2.45 30.33
C TYR A 379 -15.00 1.22 29.92
N ARG A 380 -15.47 0.03 30.31
CA ARG A 380 -14.79 -1.24 30.11
C ARG A 380 -15.71 -2.18 29.35
N ASN A 381 -15.17 -2.87 28.36
CA ASN A 381 -15.89 -3.90 27.62
C ASN A 381 -15.26 -5.28 27.86
N VAL A 382 -15.82 -6.30 27.25
CA VAL A 382 -15.31 -7.69 27.33
C VAL A 382 -13.82 -7.78 27.00
N ILE A 383 -13.31 -6.97 26.06
CA ILE A 383 -11.91 -6.97 25.65
C ILE A 383 -11.02 -6.48 26.79
N SER A 384 -11.39 -5.37 27.44
CA SER A 384 -10.66 -4.80 28.59
C SER A 384 -10.44 -5.84 29.68
N TRP A 385 -11.52 -6.53 30.06
CA TRP A 385 -11.50 -7.58 31.09
C TRP A 385 -10.70 -8.80 30.66
N THR A 386 -10.94 -9.28 29.44
CA THR A 386 -10.29 -10.48 28.93
C THR A 386 -8.77 -10.30 28.85
N SER A 387 -8.27 -9.16 28.37
CA SER A 387 -6.83 -8.89 28.30
C SER A 387 -6.14 -8.99 29.66
N LEU A 388 -6.77 -8.45 30.72
CA LEU A 388 -6.21 -8.50 32.07
C LEU A 388 -6.30 -9.91 32.69
N ILE A 389 -7.37 -10.66 32.42
CA ILE A 389 -7.53 -12.07 32.82
C ILE A 389 -6.45 -12.93 32.14
N THR A 390 -6.23 -12.77 30.83
CA THR A 390 -5.17 -13.47 30.09
C THR A 390 -3.79 -13.16 30.67
N ALA A 391 -3.53 -11.90 31.06
CA ALA A 391 -2.28 -11.48 31.69
C ALA A 391 -2.01 -12.23 33.01
N CYS A 392 -3.03 -12.35 33.86
CA CYS A 392 -2.95 -13.10 35.12
C CYS A 392 -2.55 -14.57 34.88
N GLY A 393 -3.14 -15.21 33.86
CA GLY A 393 -2.84 -16.59 33.51
C GLY A 393 -1.41 -16.83 33.02
N ARG A 394 -0.80 -15.85 32.34
CA ARG A 394 0.60 -15.92 31.88
C ARG A 394 1.60 -15.68 33.00
N ASN A 395 1.25 -14.84 33.98
CA ASN A 395 2.10 -14.51 35.11
C ASN A 395 1.93 -15.48 36.30
N GLY A 396 1.24 -16.61 36.12
CA GLY A 396 1.03 -17.60 37.17
C GLY A 396 0.12 -17.14 38.32
N SER A 397 -0.69 -16.10 38.11
CA SER A 397 -1.57 -15.49 39.10
C SER A 397 -3.04 -15.92 38.87
N GLY A 398 -3.31 -17.22 38.93
CA GLY A 398 -4.62 -17.79 38.56
C GLY A 398 -5.78 -17.34 39.46
N GLU A 399 -5.52 -17.11 40.75
CA GLU A 399 -6.55 -16.60 41.68
C GLU A 399 -6.95 -15.14 41.36
N ASP A 400 -6.01 -14.31 40.90
CA ASP A 400 -6.32 -12.95 40.43
C ASP A 400 -7.18 -13.00 39.15
N ALA A 401 -6.92 -13.97 38.26
CA ALA A 401 -7.73 -14.19 37.05
C ALA A 401 -9.19 -14.53 37.40
N VAL A 402 -9.39 -15.40 38.39
CA VAL A 402 -10.71 -15.77 38.91
C VAL A 402 -11.41 -14.55 39.55
N THR A 403 -10.67 -13.77 40.34
CA THR A 403 -11.21 -12.57 40.99
C THR A 403 -11.65 -11.52 39.97
N LEU A 404 -10.87 -11.32 38.91
CA LEU A 404 -11.22 -10.42 37.80
C LEU A 404 -12.43 -10.90 37.01
N PHE A 405 -12.54 -12.20 36.76
CA PHE A 405 -13.71 -12.79 36.09
C PHE A 405 -15.00 -12.55 36.88
N ASN A 406 -14.97 -12.75 38.20
CA ASN A 406 -16.15 -12.51 39.04
C ASN A 406 -16.56 -11.04 39.03
N ARG A 407 -15.59 -10.11 39.15
CA ARG A 407 -15.84 -8.67 39.02
C ARG A 407 -16.43 -8.29 37.65
N MET A 408 -15.96 -8.89 36.56
CA MET A 408 -16.52 -8.67 35.22
C MET A 408 -18.01 -9.02 35.17
N VAL A 409 -18.41 -10.14 35.81
CA VAL A 409 -19.79 -10.59 35.88
C VAL A 409 -20.65 -9.68 36.78
N GLU A 410 -20.10 -9.23 37.91
CA GLU A 410 -20.75 -8.28 38.83
C GLU A 410 -21.03 -6.92 38.17
N ASP A 411 -20.10 -6.43 37.34
CA ASP A 411 -20.26 -5.20 36.55
C ASP A 411 -21.23 -5.36 35.37
N GLY A 412 -21.90 -6.52 35.24
CA GLY A 412 -22.90 -6.79 34.20
C GLY A 412 -22.32 -7.04 32.82
N VAL A 413 -21.01 -7.24 32.70
CA VAL A 413 -20.34 -7.52 31.41
C VAL A 413 -20.40 -9.02 31.14
N ARG A 414 -21.12 -9.43 30.08
CA ARG A 414 -21.28 -10.84 29.73
C ARG A 414 -19.95 -11.42 29.17
N PRO A 415 -19.37 -12.47 29.79
CA PRO A 415 -18.20 -13.16 29.24
C PRO A 415 -18.46 -13.79 27.87
N ASN A 416 -17.40 -13.92 27.07
CA ASN A 416 -17.43 -14.64 25.80
C ASN A 416 -16.53 -15.88 25.84
N ASP A 417 -16.48 -16.59 24.72
CA ASP A 417 -15.63 -17.77 24.51
C ASP A 417 -14.15 -17.48 24.82
N VAL A 418 -13.60 -16.36 24.36
CA VAL A 418 -12.19 -15.99 24.60
C VAL A 418 -11.91 -15.73 26.09
N THR A 419 -12.85 -15.15 26.83
CA THR A 419 -12.74 -14.96 28.28
C THR A 419 -12.63 -16.31 28.99
N PHE A 420 -13.49 -17.27 28.64
CA PHE A 420 -13.44 -18.61 29.23
C PHE A 420 -12.17 -19.37 28.87
N LEU A 421 -11.70 -19.29 27.63
CA LEU A 421 -10.42 -19.88 27.22
C LEU A 421 -9.26 -19.34 28.07
N SER A 422 -9.22 -18.03 28.27
CA SER A 422 -8.19 -17.37 29.09
C SER A 422 -8.25 -17.81 30.56
N LEU A 423 -9.46 -17.95 31.11
CA LEU A 423 -9.68 -18.40 32.48
C LEU A 423 -9.29 -19.87 32.68
N LEU A 424 -9.61 -20.74 31.73
CA LEU A 424 -9.23 -22.15 31.75
C LEU A 424 -7.71 -22.33 31.71
N SER A 425 -7.03 -21.60 30.82
CA SER A 425 -5.57 -21.62 30.75
C SER A 425 -4.93 -21.09 32.05
N ALA A 426 -5.48 -20.02 32.64
CA ALA A 426 -5.02 -19.49 33.92
C ALA A 426 -5.18 -20.51 35.06
N CYS A 427 -6.33 -21.19 35.12
CA CYS A 427 -6.57 -22.26 36.09
C CYS A 427 -5.61 -23.44 35.88
N GLY A 428 -5.32 -23.79 34.62
CA GLY A 428 -4.42 -24.88 34.23
C GLY A 428 -2.99 -24.65 34.71
N HIS A 429 -2.46 -23.45 34.50
CA HIS A 429 -1.11 -23.09 34.93
C HIS A 429 -0.95 -22.99 36.45
N CYS A 430 -2.04 -22.73 37.18
CA CYS A 430 -2.02 -22.52 38.63
C CYS A 430 -2.55 -23.71 39.44
N GLY A 431 -2.84 -24.84 38.79
CA GLY A 431 -3.35 -26.05 39.45
C GLY A 431 -4.76 -25.92 40.02
N LEU A 432 -5.57 -24.96 39.56
CA LEU A 432 -6.95 -24.74 40.02
C LEU A 432 -7.94 -25.64 39.26
N THR A 433 -7.67 -26.95 39.22
CA THR A 433 -8.39 -27.94 38.38
C THR A 433 -9.90 -27.93 38.61
N ASN A 434 -10.35 -27.96 39.87
CA ASN A 434 -11.78 -27.99 40.19
C ASN A 434 -12.52 -26.72 39.74
N LYS A 435 -11.97 -25.53 40.06
CA LYS A 435 -12.53 -24.24 39.63
C LYS A 435 -12.55 -24.13 38.10
N GLY A 436 -11.48 -24.53 37.42
CA GLY A 436 -11.42 -24.49 35.96
C GLY A 436 -12.51 -25.35 35.30
N MET A 437 -12.75 -26.57 35.82
CA MET A 437 -13.80 -27.45 35.30
C MET A 437 -15.23 -26.95 35.62
N GLU A 438 -15.41 -26.28 36.76
CA GLU A 438 -16.65 -25.56 37.06
C GLU A 438 -16.92 -24.47 36.02
N TYR A 439 -15.91 -23.67 35.68
CA TYR A 439 -16.04 -22.64 34.64
C TYR A 439 -16.32 -23.23 33.25
N PHE A 440 -15.63 -24.30 32.88
CA PHE A 440 -15.90 -25.03 31.63
C PHE A 440 -17.38 -25.45 31.54
N THR A 441 -17.92 -25.98 32.64
CA THR A 441 -19.33 -26.40 32.72
C THR A 441 -20.29 -25.21 32.69
N SER A 442 -19.94 -24.12 33.39
CA SER A 442 -20.74 -22.89 33.44
C SER A 442 -20.85 -22.21 32.07
N MET A 443 -19.80 -22.28 31.25
CA MET A 443 -19.75 -21.72 29.90
C MET A 443 -20.92 -22.23 29.05
N MET A 444 -21.18 -23.53 29.10
CA MET A 444 -22.30 -24.18 28.41
C MET A 444 -23.63 -23.89 29.11
N SER A 445 -23.72 -24.24 30.40
CA SER A 445 -25.00 -24.29 31.12
C SER A 445 -25.59 -22.91 31.45
N ARG A 446 -24.74 -21.94 31.82
CA ARG A 446 -25.17 -20.61 32.28
C ARG A 446 -25.07 -19.56 31.17
N TYR A 447 -24.04 -19.64 30.34
CA TYR A 447 -23.78 -18.62 29.32
C TYR A 447 -24.20 -19.04 27.91
N GLY A 448 -24.55 -20.31 27.68
CA GLY A 448 -24.98 -20.81 26.38
C GLY A 448 -23.89 -20.69 25.31
N ILE A 449 -22.63 -20.84 25.70
CA ILE A 449 -21.46 -20.75 24.83
C ILE A 449 -21.00 -22.18 24.52
N ASP A 450 -21.01 -22.55 23.24
CA ASP A 450 -20.58 -23.86 22.78
C ASP A 450 -19.04 -23.98 22.79
N PRO A 451 -18.47 -25.04 23.42
CA PRO A 451 -17.02 -25.21 23.46
C PRO A 451 -16.43 -25.52 22.08
N ARG A 452 -15.47 -24.69 21.66
CA ARG A 452 -14.58 -25.00 20.52
C ARG A 452 -13.48 -26.00 20.89
N ALA A 453 -12.78 -26.53 19.88
CA ALA A 453 -11.63 -27.40 20.06
C ALA A 453 -10.60 -26.85 21.07
N GLU A 454 -10.30 -25.55 21.04
CA GLU A 454 -9.36 -24.89 21.97
C GLU A 454 -9.80 -24.97 23.45
N HIS A 455 -11.10 -24.89 23.71
CA HIS A 455 -11.65 -25.00 25.07
C HIS A 455 -11.51 -26.44 25.57
N TYR A 456 -11.80 -27.42 24.71
CA TYR A 456 -11.56 -28.83 25.03
C TYR A 456 -10.08 -29.09 25.27
N SER A 457 -9.18 -28.59 24.42
CA SER A 457 -7.72 -28.70 24.62
C SER A 457 -7.29 -28.13 25.97
N SER A 458 -7.80 -26.95 26.33
CA SER A 458 -7.44 -26.29 27.60
C SER A 458 -8.03 -27.01 28.81
N ALA A 459 -9.24 -27.56 28.71
CA ALA A 459 -9.84 -28.37 29.76
C ALA A 459 -9.13 -29.72 29.94
N ILE A 460 -8.69 -30.35 28.84
CA ILE A 460 -7.87 -31.56 28.86
C ILE A 460 -6.52 -31.25 29.52
N ASP A 461 -5.83 -30.17 29.11
CA ASP A 461 -4.55 -29.75 29.71
C ASP A 461 -4.70 -29.46 31.22
N LEU A 462 -5.78 -28.78 31.62
CA LEU A 462 -6.15 -28.52 33.02
C LEU A 462 -6.30 -29.81 33.84
N LEU A 463 -7.05 -30.80 33.34
CA LEU A 463 -7.26 -32.09 34.00
C LEU A 463 -5.97 -32.92 34.03
N ALA A 464 -5.25 -32.93 32.92
CA ALA A 464 -4.04 -33.72 32.73
C ALA A 464 -2.91 -33.22 33.65
N ARG A 465 -2.70 -31.90 33.75
CA ARG A 465 -1.78 -31.29 34.74
C ARG A 465 -2.22 -31.55 36.17
N GLY A 466 -3.54 -31.54 36.42
CA GLY A 466 -4.14 -31.86 37.71
C GLY A 466 -4.07 -33.35 38.11
N GLY A 467 -3.50 -34.22 37.27
CA GLY A 467 -3.37 -35.67 37.54
C GLY A 467 -4.65 -36.48 37.32
N GLN A 468 -5.74 -35.85 36.85
CA GLN A 468 -7.02 -36.51 36.56
C GLN A 468 -7.02 -37.09 35.15
N LEU A 469 -6.06 -37.99 34.87
CA LEU A 469 -5.78 -38.50 33.53
C LEU A 469 -6.97 -39.25 32.90
N GLU A 470 -7.71 -40.02 33.67
CA GLU A 470 -8.86 -40.78 33.16
C GLU A 470 -10.01 -39.88 32.73
N ASP A 471 -10.27 -38.79 33.46
CA ASP A 471 -11.32 -37.85 33.11
C ASP A 471 -10.90 -36.96 31.93
N ALA A 472 -9.61 -36.64 31.83
CA ALA A 472 -9.04 -36.03 30.63
C ALA A 472 -9.21 -36.93 29.39
N TRP A 473 -8.95 -38.24 29.52
CA TRP A 473 -9.10 -39.19 28.43
C TRP A 473 -10.56 -39.41 28.01
N LYS A 474 -11.48 -39.48 28.97
CA LYS A 474 -12.93 -39.50 28.68
C LYS A 474 -13.35 -38.26 27.90
N LEU A 475 -12.79 -37.08 28.19
CA LEU A 475 -13.10 -35.86 27.47
C LEU A 475 -12.59 -35.91 26.02
N VAL A 476 -11.40 -36.49 25.78
CA VAL A 476 -10.88 -36.79 24.42
C VAL A 476 -11.81 -37.73 23.65
N GLN A 477 -12.39 -38.73 24.32
CA GLN A 477 -13.30 -39.70 23.67
C GLN A 477 -14.71 -39.14 23.45
N LYS A 478 -15.17 -38.22 24.30
CA LYS A 478 -16.52 -37.64 24.27
C LYS A 478 -16.69 -36.56 23.21
N THR A 479 -15.60 -35.98 22.71
CA THR A 479 -15.69 -35.01 21.63
C THR A 479 -16.10 -35.69 20.32
N ASN A 480 -17.20 -35.26 19.70
CA ASN A 480 -17.52 -35.55 18.28
C ASN A 480 -16.49 -34.91 17.29
N LEU A 481 -15.35 -34.44 17.79
CA LEU A 481 -14.27 -33.80 17.07
C LEU A 481 -13.11 -34.79 17.01
N LYS A 482 -12.48 -34.94 15.85
CA LYS A 482 -11.21 -35.70 15.76
C LYS A 482 -10.19 -35.05 16.71
N PRO A 483 -9.53 -35.81 17.61
CA PRO A 483 -8.48 -35.28 18.47
C PRO A 483 -7.40 -34.60 17.63
N ASN A 484 -6.94 -33.42 18.04
CA ASN A 484 -5.85 -32.71 17.34
C ASN A 484 -4.48 -32.97 18.00
N SER A 485 -3.39 -32.64 17.32
CA SER A 485 -2.01 -32.87 17.80
C SER A 485 -1.76 -32.24 19.18
N SER A 486 -2.34 -31.06 19.47
CA SER A 486 -2.20 -30.38 20.76
C SER A 486 -2.88 -31.12 21.92
N MET A 487 -4.09 -31.65 21.73
CA MET A 487 -4.80 -32.42 22.76
C MET A 487 -4.04 -33.67 23.17
N LEU A 488 -3.56 -34.44 22.19
CA LEU A 488 -2.83 -35.68 22.41
C LEU A 488 -1.41 -35.43 22.93
N GLY A 489 -0.76 -34.34 22.49
CA GLY A 489 0.54 -33.90 23.02
C GLY A 489 0.48 -33.49 24.50
N ALA A 490 -0.55 -32.72 24.90
CA ALA A 490 -0.79 -32.37 26.31
C ALA A 490 -1.02 -33.64 27.15
N MET A 491 -1.77 -34.60 26.61
CA MET A 491 -2.02 -35.87 27.27
C MET A 491 -0.75 -36.70 27.44
N LEU A 492 0.06 -36.82 26.39
CA LEU A 492 1.35 -37.53 26.43
C LEU A 492 2.31 -36.91 27.45
N GLY A 493 2.42 -35.58 27.47
CA GLY A 493 3.23 -34.85 28.45
C GLY A 493 2.76 -35.06 29.90
N ALA A 494 1.45 -35.07 30.13
CA ALA A 494 0.89 -35.33 31.46
C ALA A 494 1.04 -36.79 31.89
N CYS A 495 0.90 -37.75 30.97
CA CYS A 495 1.14 -39.16 31.24
C CYS A 495 2.60 -39.41 31.64
N LYS A 496 3.55 -38.70 31.02
CA LYS A 496 4.95 -38.66 31.48
C LYS A 496 5.05 -38.11 32.90
N LEU A 497 4.49 -36.93 33.14
CA LEU A 497 4.58 -36.26 34.45
C LEU A 497 4.03 -37.11 35.61
N HIS A 498 2.94 -37.84 35.38
CA HIS A 498 2.24 -38.63 36.40
C HIS A 498 2.54 -40.14 36.32
N GLY A 499 3.47 -40.57 35.46
CA GLY A 499 3.92 -41.96 35.37
C GLY A 499 2.90 -42.97 34.82
N ASN A 500 1.93 -42.54 34.00
CA ASN A 500 0.93 -43.43 33.40
C ASN A 500 1.37 -43.91 32.00
N MET A 501 2.13 -45.01 31.97
CA MET A 501 2.71 -45.54 30.72
C MET A 501 1.65 -46.00 29.70
N LEU A 502 0.62 -46.72 30.16
CA LEU A 502 -0.40 -47.31 29.28
C LEU A 502 -1.17 -46.24 28.48
N LEU A 503 -1.59 -45.19 29.19
CA LEU A 503 -2.34 -44.08 28.60
C LEU A 503 -1.41 -43.21 27.72
N GLY A 504 -0.15 -43.03 28.12
CA GLY A 504 0.86 -42.32 27.35
C GLY A 504 1.17 -42.99 26.01
N GLU A 505 1.32 -44.32 25.98
CA GLU A 505 1.56 -45.06 24.75
C GLU A 505 0.35 -44.97 23.79
N THR A 506 -0.87 -45.02 24.34
CA THR A 506 -2.10 -44.87 23.58
C THR A 506 -2.24 -43.47 23.00
N ALA A 507 -1.91 -42.43 23.78
CA ALA A 507 -1.87 -41.04 23.32
C ALA A 507 -0.85 -40.84 22.20
N ALA A 508 0.36 -41.40 22.37
CA ALA A 508 1.44 -41.31 21.39
C ALA A 508 1.08 -42.01 20.06
N LYS A 509 0.53 -43.24 20.11
CA LYS A 509 0.07 -43.96 18.91
C LYS A 509 -0.96 -43.16 18.09
N ASN A 510 -1.94 -42.58 18.76
CA ASN A 510 -2.94 -41.72 18.11
C ASN A 510 -2.30 -40.43 17.57
N LEU A 511 -1.35 -39.84 18.30
CA LEU A 511 -0.65 -38.62 17.90
C LEU A 511 0.20 -38.83 16.64
N PHE A 512 0.95 -39.92 16.56
CA PHE A 512 1.80 -40.23 15.41
C PHE A 512 1.00 -40.56 14.15
N SER A 513 -0.23 -41.05 14.30
CA SER A 513 -1.14 -41.22 13.15
C SER A 513 -1.61 -39.90 12.53
N ILE A 514 -1.51 -38.79 13.28
CA ILE A 514 -1.98 -37.46 12.89
C ILE A 514 -0.81 -36.53 12.53
N ASP A 515 0.29 -36.62 13.27
CA ASP A 515 1.46 -35.75 13.15
C ASP A 515 2.76 -36.57 13.24
N PRO A 516 3.10 -37.34 12.19
CA PRO A 516 4.24 -38.24 12.20
C PRO A 516 5.60 -37.52 12.15
N GLY A 517 5.65 -36.21 11.85
CA GLY A 517 6.90 -35.45 11.69
C GLY A 517 7.38 -34.70 12.95
N SER A 518 6.65 -34.78 14.07
CA SER A 518 7.02 -34.06 15.29
C SER A 518 8.00 -34.85 16.16
N SER A 519 9.30 -34.58 16.01
CA SER A 519 10.38 -35.22 16.78
C SER A 519 10.27 -35.02 18.29
N VAL A 520 9.65 -33.93 18.74
CA VAL A 520 9.42 -33.64 20.17
C VAL A 520 8.53 -34.72 20.81
N ASN A 521 7.50 -35.19 20.10
CA ASN A 521 6.55 -36.16 20.64
C ASN A 521 7.18 -37.55 20.80
N TYR A 522 8.02 -37.96 19.84
CA TYR A 522 8.80 -39.20 19.96
C TYR A 522 9.81 -39.13 21.11
N ALA A 523 10.45 -37.98 21.32
CA ALA A 523 11.37 -37.78 22.44
C ALA A 523 10.66 -37.90 23.81
N VAL A 524 9.41 -37.41 23.94
CA VAL A 524 8.62 -37.58 25.16
C VAL A 524 8.32 -39.06 25.43
N LEU A 525 7.89 -39.81 24.41
CA LEU A 525 7.62 -41.25 24.53
C LEU A 525 8.89 -42.06 24.86
N ALA A 526 10.01 -41.80 24.18
CA ALA A 526 11.27 -42.46 24.44
C ALA A 526 11.75 -42.24 25.89
N ASN A 527 11.54 -41.04 26.43
CA ASN A 527 11.85 -40.75 27.83
C ASN A 527 10.94 -41.51 28.79
N MET A 528 9.64 -41.64 28.50
CA MET A 528 8.73 -42.45 29.32
C MET A 528 9.15 -43.93 29.36
N TYR A 529 9.53 -44.49 28.20
CA TYR A 529 10.05 -45.87 28.15
C TYR A 529 11.35 -46.02 28.97
N ALA A 530 12.28 -45.07 28.86
CA ALA A 530 13.51 -45.08 29.66
C ALA A 530 13.24 -45.00 31.17
N GLU A 531 12.32 -44.14 31.60
CA GLU A 531 11.89 -44.01 33.01
C GLU A 531 11.26 -45.31 33.54
N CYS A 532 10.60 -46.09 32.67
CA CYS A 532 10.05 -47.41 32.99
C CYS A 532 11.05 -48.57 32.79
N SER A 533 12.33 -48.29 32.54
CA SER A 533 13.37 -49.30 32.23
C SER A 533 13.11 -50.16 30.99
N LEU A 534 12.27 -49.69 30.07
CA LEU A 534 11.98 -50.31 28.76
C LEU A 534 12.99 -49.79 27.72
N TRP A 535 14.27 -50.13 27.91
CA TRP A 535 15.38 -49.58 27.13
C TRP A 535 15.31 -49.91 25.63
N GLU A 536 14.79 -51.09 25.26
CA GLU A 536 14.63 -51.49 23.87
C GLU A 536 13.56 -50.67 23.13
N ASP A 537 12.44 -50.37 23.78
CA ASP A 537 11.38 -49.51 23.22
C ASP A 537 11.84 -48.04 23.13
N ALA A 538 12.60 -47.57 24.13
CA ALA A 538 13.22 -46.25 24.12
C ALA A 538 14.21 -46.09 22.97
N GLN A 539 15.04 -47.10 22.71
CA GLN A 539 15.99 -47.10 21.60
C GLN A 539 15.28 -47.11 20.25
N ARG A 540 14.31 -48.02 20.04
CA ARG A 540 13.51 -48.05 18.81
C ARG A 540 12.82 -46.71 18.52
N THR A 541 12.30 -46.06 19.55
CA THR A 541 11.64 -44.76 19.41
C THR A 541 12.63 -43.65 19.02
N ARG A 542 13.90 -43.73 19.47
CA ARG A 542 14.96 -42.77 19.10
C ARG A 542 15.48 -42.99 17.68
N GLU A 543 15.56 -44.24 17.21
CA GLU A 543 15.92 -44.55 15.82
C GLU A 543 14.91 -43.91 14.84
N VAL A 544 13.61 -43.93 15.18
CA VAL A 544 12.57 -43.22 14.40
C VAL A 544 12.77 -41.70 14.39
N ILE A 545 13.34 -41.10 15.44
CA ILE A 545 13.65 -39.65 15.47
C ILE A 545 14.76 -39.33 14.45
N ASP A 546 15.78 -40.18 14.36
CA ASP A 546 16.91 -40.00 13.44
C ASP A 546 16.48 -40.19 11.97
N GLU A 547 15.51 -41.06 11.70
CA GLU A 547 14.94 -41.25 10.35
C GLU A 547 13.96 -40.13 9.93
N THR A 548 13.26 -39.51 10.88
CA THR A 548 12.22 -38.49 10.60
C THR A 548 12.72 -37.05 10.65
N THR A 549 13.96 -36.81 11.10
CA THR A 549 14.54 -35.46 11.16
C THR A 549 15.69 -35.31 10.16
N ASP A 550 15.57 -34.35 9.23
CA ASP A 550 16.67 -33.88 8.36
C ASP A 550 17.73 -33.12 9.19
N GLY A 551 18.39 -33.82 10.12
CA GLY A 551 19.52 -33.33 10.91
C GLY A 551 19.26 -32.03 11.68
N LYS A 552 18.63 -32.10 12.86
CA LYS A 552 18.68 -30.99 13.83
C LYS A 552 19.76 -31.25 14.88
N GLU A 553 20.59 -30.23 15.10
CA GLU A 553 21.65 -30.22 16.11
C GLU A 553 21.09 -30.45 17.52
N VAL A 554 21.79 -31.31 18.27
CA VAL A 554 21.51 -31.61 19.67
C VAL A 554 21.75 -30.35 20.50
N GLY A 555 20.73 -29.88 21.22
CA GLY A 555 20.87 -28.75 22.13
C GLY A 555 21.78 -29.09 23.31
N ASN A 556 23.01 -28.58 23.29
CA ASN A 556 23.95 -28.76 24.39
C ASN A 556 23.62 -27.81 25.54
N SER A 557 23.43 -28.36 26.74
CA SER A 557 23.52 -27.61 28.00
C SER A 557 24.87 -27.92 28.65
N PHE A 558 25.65 -26.88 28.94
CA PHE A 558 26.97 -27.02 29.55
C PHE A 558 26.84 -27.25 31.06
N ILE A 559 27.34 -28.39 31.54
CA ILE A 559 27.72 -28.58 32.95
C ILE A 559 29.24 -28.50 32.99
N ILE A 560 29.78 -27.46 33.62
CA ILE A 560 31.23 -27.31 33.81
C ILE A 560 31.63 -28.19 35.01
N GLY A 561 32.11 -29.39 34.72
CA GLY A 561 32.78 -30.28 35.65
C GLY A 561 34.28 -30.34 35.34
N SER A 562 35.11 -30.01 36.33
CA SER A 562 36.56 -30.03 36.28
C SER A 562 37.13 -31.45 36.05
N GLY A 563 37.91 -31.66 34.98
CA GLY A 563 38.74 -32.86 34.85
C GLY A 563 38.99 -33.32 33.41
N SER A 564 40.25 -33.21 33.01
CA SER A 564 40.99 -33.64 31.80
C SER A 564 40.48 -34.79 30.92
N THR A 565 40.98 -34.74 29.66
CA THR A 565 41.04 -35.74 28.57
C THR A 565 39.85 -35.85 27.61
N VAL A 566 39.98 -35.20 26.44
CA VAL A 566 39.21 -35.50 25.22
C VAL A 566 40.10 -36.37 24.31
N VAL A 567 39.68 -37.61 24.08
CA VAL A 567 40.16 -38.46 22.99
C VAL A 567 39.19 -38.26 21.82
N MET A 568 39.64 -37.68 20.72
CA MET A 568 38.84 -37.59 19.48
C MET A 568 39.11 -38.80 18.60
N HIS A 569 38.09 -39.62 18.36
CA HIS A 569 38.11 -40.66 17.33
C HIS A 569 37.59 -40.11 15.99
N ASN A 570 38.41 -40.30 14.95
CA ASN A 570 38.13 -40.47 13.52
C ASN A 570 36.83 -39.89 12.92
N MET A 571 36.99 -38.78 12.19
CA MET A 571 36.12 -38.41 11.06
C MET A 571 36.68 -39.01 9.75
N PRO A 572 35.86 -39.59 8.84
CA PRO A 572 36.35 -40.16 7.60
C PRO A 572 36.68 -39.08 6.55
N TYR A 573 37.89 -39.17 6.01
CA TYR A 573 38.51 -38.35 4.96
C TYR A 573 37.73 -38.20 3.62
N ARG A 574 36.51 -38.76 3.50
CA ARG A 574 35.73 -38.75 2.25
C ARG A 574 34.89 -37.49 2.02
N LEU A 575 34.59 -36.70 3.06
CA LEU A 575 33.81 -35.46 2.93
C LEU A 575 34.64 -34.22 2.59
N LEU A 576 35.95 -34.22 2.89
CA LEU A 576 36.83 -33.09 2.55
C LEU A 576 37.14 -33.02 1.04
N PHE A 577 37.20 -34.17 0.36
CA PHE A 577 37.57 -34.23 -1.06
C PHE A 577 36.41 -33.84 -1.98
N GLY A 578 35.16 -34.18 -1.60
CA GLY A 578 33.96 -33.78 -2.35
C GLY A 578 33.65 -32.28 -2.26
N PHE A 579 33.88 -31.68 -1.07
CA PHE A 579 33.62 -30.26 -0.85
C PHE A 579 34.64 -29.37 -1.58
N VAL A 580 35.91 -29.77 -1.61
CA VAL A 580 36.98 -29.04 -2.32
C VAL A 580 36.85 -29.20 -3.84
N LEU A 581 36.42 -30.36 -4.34
CA LEU A 581 36.22 -30.57 -5.78
C LEU A 581 34.96 -29.83 -6.31
N SER A 582 33.91 -29.71 -5.49
CA SER A 582 32.73 -28.88 -5.79
C SER A 582 33.08 -27.39 -5.78
N LEU A 583 33.91 -26.94 -4.84
CA LEU A 583 34.39 -25.56 -4.79
C LEU A 583 35.32 -25.22 -5.96
N VAL A 584 36.17 -26.13 -6.42
CA VAL A 584 37.07 -25.92 -7.57
C VAL A 584 36.32 -25.99 -8.90
N LEU A 585 35.30 -26.85 -9.04
CA LEU A 585 34.42 -26.87 -10.23
C LEU A 585 33.47 -25.67 -10.28
N GLN A 586 33.05 -25.12 -9.13
CA GLN A 586 32.32 -23.84 -9.09
C GLN A 586 33.24 -22.62 -9.29
N PHE A 587 34.51 -22.67 -8.90
CA PHE A 587 35.46 -21.57 -9.18
C PHE A 587 35.92 -21.52 -10.64
N SER A 588 35.91 -22.66 -11.35
CA SER A 588 36.29 -22.74 -12.76
C SER A 588 35.20 -22.25 -13.72
N LEU A 589 33.95 -22.09 -13.25
CA LEU A 589 32.81 -21.55 -14.00
C LEU A 589 32.55 -20.05 -13.73
N VAL A 590 33.33 -19.41 -12.84
CA VAL A 590 33.18 -17.98 -12.46
C VAL A 590 34.19 -17.06 -13.17
N LEU A 591 35.05 -17.59 -14.06
CA LEU A 591 36.01 -16.80 -14.84
C LEU A 591 35.76 -16.81 -16.36
N SER A 592 34.55 -17.15 -16.78
CA SER A 592 34.08 -16.88 -18.14
C SER A 592 32.71 -16.22 -18.11
N ASN A 593 32.65 -14.97 -17.63
CA ASN A 593 31.51 -14.12 -17.96
C ASN A 593 31.44 -14.05 -19.50
N PRO A 594 30.28 -14.38 -20.11
CA PRO A 594 30.14 -14.23 -21.56
C PRO A 594 30.43 -12.76 -21.94
N PRO A 595 31.05 -12.50 -23.10
CA PRO A 595 31.27 -11.14 -23.57
C PRO A 595 29.90 -10.47 -23.79
N GLY A 596 29.51 -9.60 -22.86
CA GLY A 596 28.20 -8.94 -22.88
C GLY A 596 27.99 -8.03 -21.68
N LEU A 597 27.01 -7.13 -21.80
CA LEU A 597 26.60 -6.24 -20.71
C LEU A 597 25.79 -7.00 -19.67
N ASN A 598 26.01 -6.71 -18.39
CA ASN A 598 25.31 -7.37 -17.29
C ASN A 598 24.89 -6.35 -16.23
N ILE A 599 23.73 -6.58 -15.61
CA ILE A 599 23.33 -5.87 -14.40
C ILE A 599 24.25 -6.32 -13.26
N GLY A 600 24.78 -5.38 -12.48
CA GLY A 600 25.72 -5.70 -11.40
C GLY A 600 27.13 -6.11 -11.87
N PHE A 601 27.53 -5.77 -13.11
CA PHE A 601 28.85 -6.14 -13.66
C PHE A 601 30.03 -5.77 -12.74
N TYR A 602 29.94 -4.63 -12.05
CA TYR A 602 30.99 -4.15 -11.14
C TYR A 602 30.86 -4.63 -9.69
N GLN A 603 29.87 -5.48 -9.35
CA GLN A 603 29.58 -5.86 -7.97
C GLN A 603 30.76 -6.46 -7.22
N TYR A 604 31.69 -7.12 -7.93
CA TYR A 604 32.88 -7.73 -7.35
C TYR A 604 34.18 -6.99 -7.68
N THR A 605 34.26 -6.36 -8.86
CA THR A 605 35.49 -5.70 -9.35
C THR A 605 35.61 -4.24 -8.93
N CYS A 606 34.48 -3.53 -8.83
CA CYS A 606 34.40 -2.20 -8.24
C CYS A 606 33.04 -1.98 -7.55
N PRO A 607 32.83 -2.55 -6.36
CA PRO A 607 31.52 -2.56 -5.69
C PRO A 607 30.96 -1.15 -5.40
N LYS A 608 31.83 -0.13 -5.37
CA LYS A 608 31.46 1.27 -5.12
C LYS A 608 31.19 2.07 -6.39
N ALA A 609 31.31 1.49 -7.59
CA ALA A 609 31.26 2.22 -8.85
C ALA A 609 29.97 3.06 -8.98
N GLU A 610 28.80 2.43 -8.90
CA GLU A 610 27.52 3.12 -9.05
C GLU A 610 27.24 4.11 -7.92
N VAL A 611 27.68 3.81 -6.70
CA VAL A 611 27.52 4.71 -5.55
C VAL A 611 28.34 5.98 -5.77
N ILE A 612 29.57 5.87 -6.27
CA ILE A 612 30.43 7.02 -6.58
C ILE A 612 29.79 7.92 -7.66
N VAL A 613 29.26 7.32 -8.74
CA VAL A 613 28.57 8.06 -9.80
C VAL A 613 27.36 8.81 -9.23
N ARG A 614 26.50 8.10 -8.50
CA ARG A 614 25.27 8.65 -7.90
C ARG A 614 25.57 9.78 -6.92
N ASP A 615 26.57 9.60 -6.06
CA ASP A 615 26.93 10.56 -5.02
C ASP A 615 27.36 11.90 -5.60
N GLU A 616 28.00 11.93 -6.77
CA GLU A 616 28.29 13.21 -7.40
C GLU A 616 27.44 13.69 -8.54
N MET A 617 26.58 12.85 -9.11
CA MET A 617 25.40 13.39 -9.76
C MET A 617 24.52 14.14 -8.74
N THR A 618 24.35 13.60 -7.54
CA THR A 618 23.59 14.28 -6.46
C THR A 618 24.20 15.64 -6.09
N LYS A 619 25.53 15.71 -5.94
CA LYS A 619 26.23 16.98 -5.64
C LYS A 619 26.19 17.98 -6.79
N ILE A 620 26.26 17.52 -8.04
CA ILE A 620 26.29 18.40 -9.21
C ILE A 620 24.90 18.91 -9.55
N ILE A 621 23.90 18.02 -9.61
CA ILE A 621 22.53 18.39 -9.96
C ILE A 621 21.89 19.29 -8.90
N SER A 622 22.21 19.11 -7.62
CA SER A 622 21.74 20.02 -6.56
C SER A 622 22.29 21.45 -6.70
N ARG A 623 23.50 21.61 -7.26
CA ARG A 623 24.14 22.93 -7.45
C ARG A 623 23.83 23.55 -8.81
N VAL A 624 23.80 22.73 -9.87
CA VAL A 624 23.63 23.14 -11.25
C VAL A 624 22.58 22.24 -11.94
N PRO A 625 21.28 22.38 -11.59
CA PRO A 625 20.22 21.54 -12.17
C PRO A 625 20.14 21.61 -13.69
N SER A 626 20.57 22.73 -14.30
CA SER A 626 20.58 22.93 -15.74
C SER A 626 21.57 22.04 -16.51
N LEU A 627 22.43 21.29 -15.81
CA LEU A 627 23.31 20.29 -16.44
C LEU A 627 22.61 18.95 -16.70
N ALA A 628 21.44 18.69 -16.10
CA ALA A 628 20.74 17.41 -16.27
C ALA A 628 20.46 17.09 -17.75
N GLY A 629 19.85 18.03 -18.49
CA GLY A 629 19.57 17.86 -19.93
C GLY A 629 20.83 17.61 -20.78
N PRO A 630 21.88 18.45 -20.69
CA PRO A 630 23.14 18.22 -21.40
C PRO A 630 23.83 16.89 -21.06
N LEU A 631 23.85 16.48 -19.79
CA LEU A 631 24.45 15.21 -19.37
C LEU A 631 23.65 14.00 -19.89
N LEU A 632 22.32 14.09 -19.85
CA LEU A 632 21.45 13.10 -20.47
C LEU A 632 21.74 12.99 -21.98
N ARG A 633 21.72 14.12 -22.71
CA ARG A 633 21.97 14.16 -24.16
C ARG A 633 23.36 13.65 -24.55
N MET A 634 24.37 13.77 -23.70
CA MET A 634 25.70 13.24 -23.99
C MET A 634 25.67 11.72 -24.25
N HIS A 635 24.86 10.98 -23.49
CA HIS A 635 24.67 9.55 -23.72
C HIS A 635 23.90 9.26 -25.02
N PHE A 636 22.87 10.05 -25.34
CA PHE A 636 22.16 9.95 -26.63
C PHE A 636 23.11 10.14 -27.81
N HIS A 637 23.91 11.20 -27.75
CA HIS A 637 24.79 11.56 -28.85
C HIS A 637 25.87 10.49 -29.06
N ASP A 638 26.48 10.01 -27.98
CA ASP A 638 27.44 8.88 -28.00
C ASP A 638 26.84 7.61 -28.64
N CYS A 639 25.61 7.25 -28.23
CA CYS A 639 24.93 6.06 -28.70
C CYS A 639 24.57 6.09 -30.19
N PHE A 640 24.22 7.26 -30.73
CA PHE A 640 23.78 7.37 -32.12
C PHE A 640 24.95 7.39 -33.12
N VAL A 641 26.14 7.84 -32.72
CA VAL A 641 27.30 7.97 -33.63
C VAL A 641 28.04 6.65 -33.78
N ASN A 642 28.90 6.27 -32.83
CA ASN A 642 29.76 5.07 -32.91
C ASN A 642 29.32 3.91 -32.01
N GLY A 643 28.17 4.02 -31.34
CA GLY A 643 27.59 2.91 -30.58
C GLY A 643 28.02 2.86 -29.12
N CYS A 644 27.50 3.80 -28.33
CA CYS A 644 27.54 3.83 -26.87
C CYS A 644 28.92 3.46 -26.28
N ASP A 645 30.00 3.94 -26.89
CA ASP A 645 31.39 3.53 -26.62
C ASP A 645 32.19 4.66 -25.95
N GLY A 646 31.55 5.77 -25.57
CA GLY A 646 32.22 6.92 -24.97
C GLY A 646 33.11 7.71 -25.92
N SER A 647 33.02 7.50 -27.24
CA SER A 647 33.81 8.23 -28.24
C SER A 647 33.50 9.74 -28.28
N ILE A 648 32.32 10.16 -27.78
CA ILE A 648 31.95 11.58 -27.62
C ILE A 648 32.87 12.36 -26.67
N LEU A 649 33.57 11.64 -25.78
CA LEU A 649 34.41 12.24 -24.75
C LEU A 649 35.82 12.58 -25.25
N LEU A 650 36.26 11.96 -26.35
CA LEU A 650 37.60 12.13 -26.90
C LEU A 650 37.81 13.57 -27.40
N ASP A 651 38.97 14.13 -27.09
CA ASP A 651 39.39 15.43 -27.59
C ASP A 651 39.97 15.31 -29.01
N SER A 652 39.92 16.40 -29.77
CA SER A 652 40.52 16.46 -31.10
C SER A 652 42.03 16.30 -31.04
N THR A 653 42.60 15.58 -32.02
CA THR A 653 44.04 15.48 -32.21
C THR A 653 44.48 16.25 -33.45
N PRO A 654 45.76 16.65 -33.58
CA PRO A 654 46.23 17.36 -34.76
C PRO A 654 45.93 16.57 -36.05
N GLY A 655 45.09 17.13 -36.91
CA GLY A 655 44.67 16.50 -38.18
C GLY A 655 43.47 15.55 -38.10
N SER A 656 42.91 15.30 -36.90
CA SER A 656 41.70 14.49 -36.73
C SER A 656 40.74 15.15 -35.72
N PRO A 657 39.80 15.98 -36.20
CA PRO A 657 38.83 16.60 -35.33
C PRO A 657 37.83 15.56 -34.81
N SER A 658 37.61 15.58 -33.50
CA SER A 658 36.70 14.68 -32.78
C SER A 658 35.23 15.03 -33.03
N GLU A 659 34.35 14.08 -32.76
CA GLU A 659 32.90 14.31 -32.81
C GLU A 659 32.46 15.37 -31.79
N LYS A 660 33.20 15.54 -30.69
CA LYS A 660 32.97 16.55 -29.65
C LYS A 660 32.90 17.98 -30.19
N GLU A 661 33.65 18.28 -31.24
CA GLU A 661 33.69 19.59 -31.92
C GLU A 661 32.73 19.70 -33.12
N SER A 662 31.91 18.67 -33.34
CA SER A 662 30.89 18.66 -34.40
C SER A 662 29.70 19.55 -34.06
N ILE A 663 29.06 20.13 -35.07
CA ILE A 663 27.96 21.09 -34.91
C ILE A 663 26.82 20.54 -34.01
N PRO A 664 26.37 19.28 -34.14
CA PRO A 664 25.34 18.72 -33.26
C PRO A 664 25.76 18.69 -31.78
N ASN A 665 27.06 18.57 -31.51
CA ASN A 665 27.63 18.37 -30.18
C ASN A 665 28.03 19.69 -29.48
N LEU A 666 28.02 20.82 -30.18
CA LEU A 666 28.30 22.14 -29.58
C LEU A 666 27.33 22.54 -28.46
N SER A 667 26.15 21.91 -28.41
CA SER A 667 25.15 22.12 -27.35
C SER A 667 25.40 21.27 -26.09
N LEU A 668 26.31 20.30 -26.15
CA LEU A 668 26.69 19.46 -25.04
C LEU A 668 27.62 20.23 -24.10
N ARG A 669 27.40 20.05 -22.80
CA ARG A 669 28.22 20.63 -21.74
C ARG A 669 28.25 19.68 -20.55
N GLY A 670 29.25 19.84 -19.69
CA GLY A 670 29.44 18.94 -18.55
C GLY A 670 30.47 17.84 -18.77
N PHE A 671 31.31 17.90 -19.81
CA PHE A 671 32.41 16.95 -20.02
C PHE A 671 33.32 16.80 -18.78
N GLY A 672 33.69 17.93 -18.13
CA GLY A 672 34.46 17.90 -16.88
C GLY A 672 33.73 17.24 -15.69
N THR A 673 32.41 17.07 -15.75
CA THR A 673 31.67 16.25 -14.77
C THR A 673 31.99 14.77 -14.95
N ILE A 674 32.04 14.30 -16.20
CA ILE A 674 32.40 12.92 -16.53
C ILE A 674 33.86 12.66 -16.12
N ASP A 675 34.77 13.58 -16.43
CA ASP A 675 36.18 13.46 -16.02
C ASP A 675 36.36 13.42 -14.50
N ARG A 676 35.58 14.21 -13.76
CA ARG A 676 35.58 14.18 -12.30
C ARG A 676 35.12 12.83 -11.76
N VAL A 677 34.02 12.29 -12.28
CA VAL A 677 33.51 10.97 -11.88
C VAL A 677 34.55 9.90 -12.19
N LYS A 678 35.14 9.96 -13.38
CA LYS A 678 36.22 9.06 -13.80
C LYS A 678 37.41 9.14 -12.85
N ALA A 679 37.87 10.33 -12.49
CA ALA A 679 38.99 10.50 -11.56
C ALA A 679 38.72 9.86 -10.19
N LYS A 680 37.49 9.94 -9.67
CA LYS A 680 37.12 9.26 -8.42
C LYS A 680 37.03 7.74 -8.55
N LEU A 681 36.52 7.26 -9.68
CA LEU A 681 36.49 5.84 -9.97
C LEU A 681 37.91 5.28 -10.12
N GLU A 682 38.81 5.99 -10.78
CA GLU A 682 40.23 5.59 -10.87
C GLU A 682 40.94 5.61 -9.51
N GLN A 683 40.54 6.48 -8.58
CA GLN A 683 41.04 6.44 -7.19
C GLN A 683 40.52 5.23 -6.41
N ALA A 684 39.30 4.79 -6.67
CA ALA A 684 38.65 3.70 -5.94
C ALA A 684 38.97 2.31 -6.53
N CYS A 685 39.01 2.21 -7.85
CA CYS A 685 39.20 0.98 -8.62
C CYS A 685 39.90 1.30 -9.96
N PRO A 686 41.23 1.50 -9.93
CA PRO A 686 42.01 1.90 -11.11
C PRO A 686 41.83 0.95 -12.30
N GLY A 687 41.56 1.49 -13.49
CA GLY A 687 41.47 0.74 -14.74
C GLY A 687 40.29 -0.23 -14.85
N VAL A 688 39.27 -0.11 -13.98
CA VAL A 688 38.13 -1.04 -13.97
C VAL A 688 36.92 -0.53 -14.75
N VAL A 689 36.50 0.73 -14.54
CA VAL A 689 35.23 1.25 -15.05
C VAL A 689 35.44 2.09 -16.32
N SER A 690 34.75 1.77 -17.41
CA SER A 690 34.86 2.53 -18.68
C SER A 690 34.18 3.90 -18.60
N CYS A 691 34.63 4.83 -19.43
CA CYS A 691 33.94 6.11 -19.58
C CYS A 691 32.57 5.96 -20.26
N ALA A 692 32.41 4.98 -21.16
CA ALA A 692 31.14 4.59 -21.74
C ALA A 692 30.09 4.19 -20.67
N ASP A 693 30.48 3.38 -19.68
CA ASP A 693 29.58 3.03 -18.58
C ASP A 693 29.29 4.21 -17.66
N ILE A 694 30.25 5.12 -17.47
CA ILE A 694 30.01 6.38 -16.74
C ILE A 694 28.91 7.19 -17.44
N LEU A 695 28.93 7.34 -18.76
CA LEU A 695 27.88 8.06 -19.50
C LEU A 695 26.49 7.44 -19.27
N ALA A 696 26.37 6.11 -19.35
CA ALA A 696 25.11 5.42 -19.15
C ALA A 696 24.57 5.57 -17.71
N LEU A 697 25.45 5.42 -16.71
CA LEU A 697 25.10 5.59 -15.28
C LEU A 697 24.75 7.05 -14.94
N VAL A 698 25.50 8.01 -15.49
CA VAL A 698 25.21 9.44 -15.34
C VAL A 698 23.86 9.77 -15.95
N ALA A 699 23.53 9.29 -17.15
CA ALA A 699 22.23 9.50 -17.79
C ALA A 699 21.07 9.01 -16.92
N ARG A 700 21.20 7.82 -16.32
CA ARG A 700 20.23 7.29 -15.33
C ARG A 700 20.09 8.22 -14.14
N ASP A 701 21.20 8.55 -13.49
CA ASP A 701 21.17 9.27 -12.22
C ASP A 701 20.66 10.71 -12.40
N VAL A 702 20.98 11.40 -13.51
CA VAL A 702 20.44 12.75 -13.75
C VAL A 702 18.94 12.75 -14.02
N VAL A 703 18.41 11.72 -14.69
CA VAL A 703 16.97 11.56 -14.91
C VAL A 703 16.28 11.28 -13.57
N PHE A 704 16.79 10.34 -12.78
CA PHE A 704 16.24 10.03 -11.46
C PHE A 704 16.25 11.25 -10.52
N LEU A 705 17.37 11.97 -10.44
CA LEU A 705 17.52 13.16 -9.60
C LEU A 705 16.63 14.34 -10.04
N THR A 706 16.14 14.32 -11.27
CA THR A 706 15.20 15.32 -11.79
C THR A 706 13.75 14.83 -11.77
N LYS A 707 13.43 13.83 -10.93
CA LYS A 707 12.10 13.23 -10.73
C LYS A 707 11.62 12.30 -11.85
N GLY A 708 12.52 11.88 -12.74
CA GLY A 708 12.25 10.88 -13.76
C GLY A 708 12.35 9.45 -13.26
N PRO A 709 12.20 8.45 -14.16
CA PRO A 709 12.32 7.05 -13.81
C PRO A 709 13.74 6.67 -13.38
N HIS A 710 13.84 5.65 -12.54
CA HIS A 710 15.07 4.86 -12.37
C HIS A 710 15.00 3.62 -13.26
N TRP A 711 16.14 3.17 -13.78
CA TRP A 711 16.27 1.89 -14.47
C TRP A 711 17.61 1.25 -14.17
N GLU A 712 17.65 -0.08 -14.18
CA GLU A 712 18.92 -0.81 -14.09
C GLU A 712 19.73 -0.60 -15.38
N VAL A 713 21.01 -0.27 -15.23
CA VAL A 713 21.92 -0.05 -16.36
C VAL A 713 22.81 -1.29 -16.50
N PRO A 714 22.62 -2.11 -17.54
CA PRO A 714 23.60 -3.14 -17.88
C PRO A 714 24.94 -2.46 -18.15
N THR A 715 25.99 -2.86 -17.42
CA THR A 715 27.35 -2.32 -17.51
C THR A 715 28.33 -3.38 -18.00
N GLY A 716 29.57 -2.98 -18.28
CA GLY A 716 30.59 -3.81 -18.93
C GLY A 716 30.99 -3.33 -20.32
N ARG A 717 30.65 -2.08 -20.68
CA ARG A 717 31.08 -1.45 -21.94
C ARG A 717 32.59 -1.23 -21.93
N ARG A 718 33.19 -1.25 -23.12
CA ARG A 718 34.55 -0.79 -23.38
C ARG A 718 34.51 0.56 -24.10
N ASP A 719 35.53 1.35 -23.84
CA ASP A 719 35.74 2.64 -24.48
C ASP A 719 36.25 2.45 -25.92
N GLY A 720 35.62 3.16 -26.86
CA GLY A 720 36.07 3.26 -28.24
C GLY A 720 37.29 4.15 -28.39
N THR A 721 38.09 3.89 -29.44
CA THR A 721 39.35 4.59 -29.70
C THR A 721 39.27 5.55 -30.89
N ARG A 722 38.10 5.65 -31.53
CA ARG A 722 37.87 6.45 -32.74
C ARG A 722 36.75 7.46 -32.49
N SER A 723 37.02 8.73 -32.76
CA SER A 723 36.05 9.83 -32.71
C SER A 723 36.30 10.75 -33.89
N VAL A 724 35.29 10.92 -34.76
CA VAL A 724 35.43 11.67 -36.02
C VAL A 724 34.29 12.67 -36.16
N LYS A 725 34.65 13.92 -36.43
CA LYS A 725 33.73 15.06 -36.53
C LYS A 725 32.53 14.83 -37.44
N ASP A 726 32.76 14.25 -38.62
CA ASP A 726 31.73 14.09 -39.65
C ASP A 726 30.73 12.97 -39.31
N ASP A 727 31.12 11.99 -38.48
CA ASP A 727 30.22 10.89 -38.10
C ASP A 727 29.05 11.42 -37.28
N ALA A 728 29.26 12.43 -36.43
CA ALA A 728 28.18 13.11 -35.71
C ALA A 728 27.18 13.80 -36.66
N VAL A 729 27.63 14.41 -37.75
CA VAL A 729 26.74 15.06 -38.73
C VAL A 729 25.90 14.03 -39.48
N ASN A 730 26.49 12.87 -39.78
CA ASN A 730 25.85 11.83 -40.57
C ASN A 730 24.86 10.98 -39.76
N ASN A 731 25.08 10.83 -38.45
CA ASN A 731 24.32 9.89 -37.63
C ASN A 731 23.38 10.55 -36.61
N LEU A 732 23.53 11.85 -36.29
CA LEU A 732 22.62 12.53 -35.37
C LEU A 732 21.47 13.23 -36.12
N PRO A 733 20.22 13.01 -35.71
CA PRO A 733 19.09 13.70 -36.31
C PRO A 733 19.14 15.21 -35.99
N PRO A 734 19.04 16.10 -37.01
CA PRO A 734 19.05 17.54 -36.76
C PRO A 734 17.72 18.04 -36.16
N PRO A 735 17.69 19.21 -35.48
CA PRO A 735 16.46 19.74 -34.88
C PRO A 735 15.38 20.15 -35.92
N PHE A 736 15.77 20.29 -37.19
CA PHE A 736 14.88 20.60 -38.30
C PHE A 736 14.41 19.36 -39.08
N PHE A 737 14.73 18.14 -38.61
CA PHE A 737 14.33 16.90 -39.30
C PHE A 737 12.83 16.61 -39.17
N ASP A 738 12.28 15.90 -40.17
CA ASP A 738 10.92 15.34 -40.11
C ASP A 738 10.96 13.95 -39.47
N ALA A 739 10.48 13.88 -38.23
CA ALA A 739 10.52 12.67 -37.43
C ALA A 739 9.80 11.49 -38.05
N THR A 740 8.73 11.75 -38.79
CA THR A 740 7.88 10.70 -39.37
C THR A 740 8.49 10.12 -40.63
N ARG A 741 9.06 10.96 -41.50
CA ARG A 741 9.62 10.51 -42.77
C ARG A 741 10.98 9.83 -42.62
N ASN A 742 11.80 10.25 -41.66
CA ASN A 742 13.15 9.71 -41.54
C ASN A 742 13.37 8.85 -40.28
N LEU A 743 12.30 8.35 -39.64
CA LEU A 743 12.39 7.29 -38.62
C LEU A 743 13.20 6.09 -39.15
N TYR A 744 12.97 5.70 -40.41
CA TYR A 744 13.69 4.63 -41.10
C TYR A 744 15.20 4.89 -41.28
N GLN A 745 15.64 6.14 -41.22
CA GLN A 745 17.04 6.50 -41.44
C GLN A 745 17.85 6.48 -40.14
N PHE A 746 17.30 6.98 -39.03
CA PHE A 746 18.08 7.20 -37.81
C PHE A 746 17.78 6.23 -36.67
N PHE A 747 16.55 5.73 -36.57
CA PHE A 747 16.11 4.91 -35.42
C PHE A 747 16.05 3.43 -35.79
N ILE A 748 15.41 3.07 -36.91
CA ILE A 748 15.23 1.66 -37.31
C ILE A 748 16.56 0.93 -37.53
N PRO A 749 17.60 1.51 -38.18
CA PRO A 749 18.89 0.83 -38.34
C PRO A 749 19.61 0.57 -37.02
N LYS A 750 19.24 1.30 -35.96
CA LYS A 750 19.72 1.12 -34.59
C LYS A 750 18.80 0.20 -33.76
N GLY A 751 17.77 -0.40 -34.38
CA GLY A 751 16.82 -1.29 -33.74
C GLY A 751 15.71 -0.59 -32.95
N LEU A 752 15.58 0.73 -33.05
CA LEU A 752 14.59 1.54 -32.36
C LEU A 752 13.35 1.77 -33.24
N ASP A 753 12.16 1.65 -32.67
CA ASP A 753 10.90 1.80 -33.40
C ASP A 753 10.26 3.20 -33.19
N ALA A 754 9.05 3.39 -33.73
CA ALA A 754 8.31 4.65 -33.60
C ALA A 754 7.97 5.00 -32.14
N LYS A 755 7.79 3.99 -31.26
CA LYS A 755 7.57 4.19 -29.83
C LYS A 755 8.83 4.68 -29.17
N ASP A 756 9.96 4.02 -29.44
CA ASP A 756 11.26 4.46 -28.93
C ASP A 756 11.55 5.90 -29.36
N GLN A 757 11.27 6.27 -30.62
CA GLN A 757 11.46 7.63 -31.11
C GLN A 757 10.69 8.68 -30.30
N VAL A 758 9.37 8.53 -30.16
CA VAL A 758 8.53 9.52 -29.43
C VAL A 758 8.83 9.57 -27.94
N VAL A 759 9.27 8.45 -27.36
CA VAL A 759 9.62 8.34 -25.94
C VAL A 759 10.99 8.96 -25.66
N LEU A 760 12.00 8.61 -26.46
CA LEU A 760 13.36 9.14 -26.33
C LEU A 760 13.44 10.64 -26.57
N LEU A 761 12.68 11.18 -27.54
CA LEU A 761 12.52 12.63 -27.72
C LEU A 761 11.80 13.29 -26.53
N GLY A 762 11.06 12.53 -25.73
CA GLY A 762 10.55 12.94 -24.42
C GLY A 762 11.64 13.44 -23.46
N GLY A 763 12.91 13.07 -23.66
CA GLY A 763 14.06 13.62 -22.95
C GLY A 763 14.20 15.15 -23.09
N HIS A 764 13.59 15.77 -24.11
CA HIS A 764 13.50 17.22 -24.25
C HIS A 764 12.67 17.92 -23.15
N THR A 765 12.00 17.17 -22.27
CA THR A 765 11.47 17.71 -21.00
C THR A 765 12.59 18.34 -20.14
N LEU A 766 13.85 17.89 -20.29
CA LEU A 766 14.99 18.45 -19.56
C LEU A 766 15.87 19.38 -20.41
N GLY A 767 16.03 20.62 -19.93
CA GLY A 767 17.07 21.54 -20.36
C GLY A 767 16.64 22.60 -21.37
N THR A 768 17.63 23.15 -22.05
CA THR A 768 17.50 24.31 -22.93
C THR A 768 18.14 24.04 -24.29
N SER A 769 17.71 24.81 -25.30
CA SER A 769 18.29 24.84 -26.64
C SER A 769 18.67 26.25 -27.06
N HIS A 770 19.66 26.37 -27.92
CA HIS A 770 19.98 27.64 -28.58
C HIS A 770 18.88 28.05 -29.57
N CYS A 771 18.63 29.36 -29.68
CA CYS A 771 17.70 29.93 -30.66
C CYS A 771 18.00 29.50 -32.10
N SER A 772 19.29 29.35 -32.45
CA SER A 772 19.73 28.91 -33.78
C SER A 772 19.16 27.54 -34.19
N SER A 773 18.84 26.66 -33.24
CA SER A 773 18.32 25.31 -33.51
C SER A 773 16.88 25.29 -34.04
N PHE A 774 16.11 26.38 -33.85
CA PHE A 774 14.72 26.49 -34.31
C PHE A 774 14.41 27.83 -34.98
N ALA A 775 15.43 28.64 -35.29
CA ALA A 775 15.28 29.95 -35.91
C ALA A 775 14.56 29.91 -37.27
N SER A 776 14.78 28.83 -38.05
CA SER A 776 14.09 28.63 -39.33
C SER A 776 12.58 28.52 -39.13
N ARG A 777 12.09 27.81 -38.12
CA ARG A 777 10.65 27.76 -37.78
C ARG A 777 10.10 29.09 -37.32
N LEU A 778 10.92 29.97 -36.74
CA LEU A 778 10.43 31.25 -36.20
C LEU A 778 10.40 32.38 -37.25
N TYR A 779 11.30 32.32 -38.24
CA TYR A 779 11.57 33.43 -39.15
C TYR A 779 11.59 33.07 -40.64
N ASN A 780 11.82 31.82 -41.02
CA ASN A 780 11.98 31.43 -42.42
C ASN A 780 11.49 30.00 -42.70
N PHE A 781 10.26 29.70 -42.27
CA PHE A 781 9.69 28.37 -42.44
C PHE A 781 9.46 28.08 -43.93
N SER A 782 10.00 26.96 -44.41
CA SER A 782 9.95 26.57 -45.83
C SER A 782 10.46 27.62 -46.82
N GLY A 783 11.35 28.52 -46.39
CA GLY A 783 11.92 29.57 -47.24
C GLY A 783 11.01 30.79 -47.46
N MET A 784 9.87 30.87 -46.78
CA MET A 784 8.83 31.89 -47.03
C MET A 784 9.00 33.17 -46.20
N MET A 785 10.09 33.34 -45.44
CA MET A 785 10.29 34.46 -44.50
C MET A 785 9.14 34.64 -43.49
N MET A 786 8.50 33.53 -43.08
CA MET A 786 7.39 33.52 -42.12
C MET A 786 7.69 32.56 -40.97
N ALA A 787 6.94 32.69 -39.88
CA ALA A 787 6.91 31.67 -38.84
C ALA A 787 6.14 30.42 -39.33
N ASP A 788 6.50 29.27 -38.81
CA ASP A 788 5.83 27.99 -39.04
C ASP A 788 4.34 28.10 -38.65
N PRO A 789 3.40 27.88 -39.59
CA PRO A 789 1.97 27.97 -39.32
C PRO A 789 1.45 26.99 -38.26
N THR A 790 2.20 25.90 -37.98
CA THR A 790 1.84 24.92 -36.94
C THR A 790 2.13 25.43 -35.53
N LEU A 791 3.00 26.44 -35.39
CA LEU A 791 3.29 27.03 -34.09
C LEU A 791 2.10 27.81 -33.53
N ASP A 792 1.84 27.63 -32.24
CA ASP A 792 0.83 28.39 -31.49
C ASP A 792 1.06 29.89 -31.69
N LYS A 793 0.04 30.56 -32.24
CA LYS A 793 0.07 31.98 -32.60
C LYS A 793 0.39 32.93 -31.43
N TYR A 794 0.14 32.52 -30.20
CA TYR A 794 0.47 33.28 -28.99
C TYR A 794 1.86 32.92 -28.44
N TYR A 795 2.41 31.77 -28.82
CA TYR A 795 3.76 31.36 -28.44
C TYR A 795 4.84 31.99 -29.32
N VAL A 796 4.55 32.18 -30.62
CA VAL A 796 5.47 32.82 -31.58
C VAL A 796 5.99 34.18 -31.09
N PRO A 797 5.14 35.15 -30.65
CA PRO A 797 5.64 36.43 -30.14
C PRO A 797 6.54 36.28 -28.90
N ARG A 798 6.24 35.32 -28.01
CA ARG A 798 7.05 35.04 -26.83
C ARG A 798 8.43 34.50 -27.20
N LEU A 799 8.51 33.61 -28.19
CA LEU A 799 9.79 33.14 -28.70
C LEU A 799 10.57 34.26 -29.40
N LYS A 800 9.92 35.09 -30.22
CA LYS A 800 10.57 36.25 -30.88
C LYS A 800 11.09 37.29 -29.90
N SER A 801 10.44 37.44 -28.74
CA SER A 801 10.93 38.34 -27.68
C SER A 801 12.26 37.87 -27.06
N LYS A 802 12.55 36.56 -27.10
CA LYS A 802 13.80 35.98 -26.59
C LYS A 802 14.85 35.79 -27.70
N CYS A 803 14.44 35.33 -28.87
CA CYS A 803 15.31 34.92 -29.96
C CYS A 803 15.28 35.91 -31.11
N GLN A 804 16.35 36.67 -31.33
CA GLN A 804 16.46 37.57 -32.49
C GLN A 804 16.93 36.81 -33.75
N PRO A 805 16.64 37.29 -34.97
CA PRO A 805 17.22 36.72 -36.19
C PRO A 805 18.75 36.70 -36.13
N GLY A 806 19.36 35.53 -36.34
CA GLY A 806 20.82 35.35 -36.28
C GLY A 806 21.40 35.10 -34.88
N ASP A 807 20.58 35.01 -33.83
CA ASP A 807 21.02 34.70 -32.47
C ASP A 807 21.52 33.26 -32.31
N LYS A 808 22.80 33.12 -31.96
CA LYS A 808 23.49 31.84 -31.74
C LYS A 808 23.75 31.52 -30.27
N THR A 809 23.43 32.43 -29.36
CA THR A 809 23.90 32.35 -27.96
C THR A 809 22.77 32.18 -26.97
N THR A 810 21.60 32.77 -27.22
CA THR A 810 20.48 32.72 -26.28
C THR A 810 19.95 31.31 -26.14
N LEU A 811 19.79 30.88 -24.89
CA LEU A 811 19.21 29.60 -24.51
C LEU A 811 17.72 29.79 -24.16
N VAL A 812 16.89 28.91 -24.69
CA VAL A 812 15.45 28.85 -24.44
C VAL A 812 15.09 27.49 -23.87
N GLU A 813 14.18 27.47 -22.90
CA GLU A 813 13.67 26.27 -22.27
C GLU A 813 12.92 25.41 -23.30
N MET A 814 13.30 24.13 -23.43
CA MET A 814 12.62 23.19 -24.33
C MET A 814 11.25 22.78 -23.79
N ASP A 815 11.09 22.77 -22.46
CA ASP A 815 9.83 22.58 -21.75
C ASP A 815 9.54 23.79 -20.83
N PRO A 816 8.85 24.83 -21.33
CA PRO A 816 8.56 26.02 -20.56
C PRO A 816 7.76 25.72 -19.29
N GLY A 817 8.37 26.02 -18.14
CA GLY A 817 7.78 25.81 -16.81
C GLY A 817 8.21 24.52 -16.11
N SER A 818 8.78 23.55 -16.83
CA SER A 818 9.24 22.28 -16.27
C SER A 818 10.62 21.81 -16.73
N PHE A 819 11.41 22.63 -17.43
CA PHE A 819 12.72 22.25 -18.01
C PHE A 819 13.82 21.72 -17.05
N ARG A 820 13.55 21.60 -15.74
CA ARG A 820 14.44 21.04 -14.71
C ARG A 820 13.88 19.79 -14.04
N THR A 821 12.68 19.36 -14.45
CA THR A 821 11.93 18.25 -13.90
C THR A 821 11.52 17.35 -15.05
N PHE A 822 11.80 16.07 -14.93
CA PHE A 822 11.50 15.10 -15.98
C PHE A 822 10.04 14.66 -15.85
N ASP A 823 9.17 15.14 -16.75
CA ASP A 823 7.73 14.89 -16.69
C ASP A 823 7.07 14.89 -18.09
N THR A 824 5.74 14.96 -18.15
CA THR A 824 4.96 14.96 -19.41
C THR A 824 4.56 16.35 -19.92
N SER A 825 5.04 17.48 -19.38
CA SER A 825 4.71 18.80 -19.99
C SER A 825 5.22 18.95 -21.40
N TYR A 826 6.36 18.35 -21.74
CA TYR A 826 6.84 18.27 -23.11
C TYR A 826 5.74 17.81 -24.09
N TYR A 827 5.05 16.71 -23.79
CA TYR A 827 3.94 16.21 -24.61
C TYR A 827 2.74 17.16 -24.64
N ARG A 828 2.45 17.86 -23.53
CA ARG A 828 1.41 18.91 -23.48
C ARG A 828 1.76 20.10 -24.37
N HIS A 829 3.03 20.47 -24.48
CA HIS A 829 3.47 21.55 -25.36
C HIS A 829 3.38 21.14 -26.82
N ILE A 830 3.81 19.93 -27.18
CA ILE A 830 3.66 19.41 -28.55
C ILE A 830 2.19 19.37 -28.96
N ALA A 831 1.31 18.81 -28.12
CA ALA A 831 -0.13 18.73 -28.40
C ALA A 831 -0.81 20.10 -28.60
N ARG A 832 -0.16 21.19 -28.17
CA ARG A 832 -0.63 22.57 -28.31
C ARG A 832 0.07 23.35 -29.43
N GLY A 833 0.90 22.71 -30.25
CA GLY A 833 1.71 23.38 -31.28
C GLY A 833 2.81 24.27 -30.68
N ARG A 834 3.36 23.89 -29.53
CA ARG A 834 4.41 24.66 -28.82
C ARG A 834 5.76 23.95 -28.79
N ALA A 835 5.95 22.93 -29.62
CA ALA A 835 7.25 22.29 -29.82
C ALA A 835 8.27 23.32 -30.34
N LEU A 836 9.51 23.31 -29.84
CA LEU A 836 10.55 24.19 -30.40
C LEU A 836 11.05 23.67 -31.75
N PHE A 837 11.35 22.38 -31.84
CA PHE A 837 11.99 21.75 -32.99
C PHE A 837 10.98 21.25 -34.02
N THR A 838 11.38 21.21 -35.29
CA THR A 838 10.57 20.58 -36.36
C THR A 838 10.46 19.08 -36.09
N SER A 839 11.53 18.48 -35.57
CA SER A 839 11.58 17.07 -35.19
C SER A 839 10.51 16.69 -34.18
N ASP A 840 10.24 17.58 -33.22
CA ASP A 840 9.25 17.33 -32.17
C ASP A 840 7.82 17.57 -32.67
N GLU A 841 7.62 18.63 -33.47
CA GLU A 841 6.30 18.95 -34.04
C GLU A 841 5.81 17.86 -34.99
N THR A 842 6.70 17.34 -35.84
CA THR A 842 6.35 16.36 -36.87
C THR A 842 5.90 15.02 -36.29
N LEU A 843 6.19 14.71 -35.01
CA LEU A 843 5.60 13.57 -34.32
C LEU A 843 4.06 13.63 -34.28
N MET A 844 3.43 14.79 -34.44
CA MET A 844 1.97 14.88 -34.54
C MET A 844 1.41 14.42 -35.90
N LEU A 845 2.26 14.19 -36.91
CA LEU A 845 1.86 13.77 -38.25
C LEU A 845 1.63 12.25 -38.36
N ASP A 846 2.35 11.44 -37.58
CA ASP A 846 2.19 9.99 -37.57
C ASP A 846 1.05 9.58 -36.61
N PRO A 847 0.09 8.72 -37.03
CA PRO A 847 -1.03 8.34 -36.17
C PRO A 847 -0.62 7.68 -34.85
N PHE A 848 0.45 6.88 -34.84
CA PHE A 848 0.88 6.16 -33.65
C PHE A 848 1.53 7.11 -32.63
N THR A 849 2.52 7.90 -33.05
CA THR A 849 3.22 8.85 -32.18
C THR A 849 2.29 9.99 -31.72
N ARG A 850 1.41 10.50 -32.58
CA ARG A 850 0.32 11.41 -32.19
C ARG A 850 -0.57 10.80 -31.12
N GLY A 851 -0.96 9.53 -31.29
CA GLY A 851 -1.74 8.80 -30.30
C GLY A 851 -1.02 8.71 -28.95
N TYR A 852 0.28 8.47 -28.95
CA TYR A 852 1.13 8.47 -27.75
C TYR A 852 1.17 9.85 -27.10
N ILE A 853 1.45 10.91 -27.87
CA ILE A 853 1.54 12.30 -27.38
C ILE A 853 0.24 12.74 -26.73
N LEU A 854 -0.91 12.51 -27.38
CA LEU A 854 -2.21 12.92 -26.85
C LEU A 854 -2.56 12.19 -25.54
N ARG A 855 -2.18 10.92 -25.41
CA ARG A 855 -2.31 10.19 -24.14
C ARG A 855 -1.43 10.81 -23.06
N GLN A 856 -0.14 10.98 -23.31
CA GLN A 856 0.78 11.54 -22.32
C GLN A 856 0.46 13.01 -21.97
N ALA A 857 -0.06 13.78 -22.91
CA ALA A 857 -0.50 15.15 -22.69
C ALA A 857 -1.73 15.24 -21.75
N GLY A 858 -2.55 14.20 -21.70
CA GLY A 858 -3.74 14.12 -20.86
C GLY A 858 -3.49 13.60 -19.43
N VAL A 859 -2.28 13.11 -19.14
CA VAL A 859 -1.92 12.58 -17.82
C VAL A 859 -1.91 13.69 -16.77
N ALA A 860 -2.68 13.52 -15.71
CA ALA A 860 -2.60 14.31 -14.48
C ALA A 860 -2.01 13.41 -13.37
N GLY A 861 -0.91 13.84 -12.75
CA GLY A 861 -0.23 13.05 -11.70
C GLY A 861 1.04 12.35 -12.20
N TYR A 862 1.39 11.20 -11.59
CA TYR A 862 2.62 10.46 -11.89
C TYR A 862 2.59 9.81 -13.30
N PRO A 863 3.58 10.07 -14.19
CA PRO A 863 3.50 9.62 -15.58
C PRO A 863 4.06 8.20 -15.79
N ALA A 864 3.37 7.21 -15.21
CA ALA A 864 3.82 5.81 -15.17
C ALA A 864 4.11 5.19 -16.55
N GLU A 865 3.24 5.40 -17.55
CA GLU A 865 3.44 4.86 -18.92
C GLU A 865 4.72 5.46 -19.55
N PHE A 866 4.83 6.80 -19.57
CA PHE A 866 6.01 7.47 -20.10
C PHE A 866 7.29 7.05 -19.37
N PHE A 867 7.26 6.93 -18.05
CA PHE A 867 8.44 6.59 -17.26
C PHE A 867 8.91 5.14 -17.49
N ALA A 868 7.97 4.20 -17.53
CA ALA A 868 8.28 2.80 -17.85
C ALA A 868 8.81 2.67 -19.28
N ASP A 869 8.18 3.35 -20.23
CA ASP A 869 8.61 3.33 -21.63
C ASP A 869 9.98 4.00 -21.79
N PHE A 870 10.22 5.12 -21.13
CA PHE A 870 11.50 5.84 -21.20
C PHE A 870 12.63 5.00 -20.62
N ALA A 871 12.42 4.36 -19.46
CA ALA A 871 13.37 3.41 -18.90
C ALA A 871 13.70 2.28 -19.88
N ALA A 872 12.68 1.66 -20.50
CA ALA A 872 12.86 0.58 -21.45
C ALA A 872 13.62 1.03 -22.72
N SER A 873 13.26 2.18 -23.29
CA SER A 873 13.92 2.73 -24.47
C SER A 873 15.35 3.20 -24.15
N MET A 874 15.63 3.69 -22.94
CA MET A 874 16.99 4.03 -22.50
C MET A 874 17.89 2.79 -22.38
N VAL A 875 17.38 1.69 -21.83
CA VAL A 875 18.12 0.40 -21.81
C VAL A 875 18.36 -0.10 -23.22
N LYS A 876 17.34 -0.05 -24.08
CA LYS A 876 17.44 -0.47 -25.48
C LYS A 876 18.49 0.34 -26.24
N MET A 877 18.43 1.67 -26.13
CA MET A 877 19.40 2.60 -26.73
C MET A 877 20.82 2.36 -26.17
N GLY A 878 20.97 2.23 -24.85
CA GLY A 878 22.26 2.05 -24.19
C GLY A 878 22.97 0.74 -24.54
N ASN A 879 22.27 -0.23 -25.13
CA ASN A 879 22.81 -1.53 -25.54
C ASN A 879 23.17 -1.59 -27.03
N MET A 880 22.99 -0.50 -27.78
CA MET A 880 23.21 -0.48 -29.23
C MET A 880 24.70 -0.44 -29.56
N GLN A 881 25.15 -1.41 -30.37
CA GLN A 881 26.49 -1.42 -30.99
C GLN A 881 27.66 -1.26 -30.00
N VAL A 882 27.46 -1.69 -28.74
CA VAL A 882 28.46 -1.53 -27.68
C VAL A 882 29.70 -2.40 -27.90
N LEU A 883 30.85 -1.89 -27.47
CA LEU A 883 32.09 -2.66 -27.39
C LEU A 883 32.14 -3.40 -26.05
N THR A 884 32.50 -4.68 -26.06
CA THR A 884 32.69 -5.50 -24.85
C THR A 884 33.94 -6.36 -24.94
N GLY A 885 34.39 -6.93 -23.81
CA GLY A 885 35.53 -7.84 -23.80
C GLY A 885 36.82 -7.18 -24.31
N ALA A 886 37.35 -7.65 -25.44
CA ALA A 886 38.57 -7.16 -26.09
C ALA A 886 38.31 -6.18 -27.24
N GLN A 887 37.06 -5.77 -27.48
CA GLN A 887 36.68 -4.92 -28.63
C GLN A 887 36.98 -3.42 -28.43
N GLY A 888 37.45 -3.02 -27.24
CA GLY A 888 37.83 -1.66 -26.90
C GLY A 888 38.69 -1.65 -25.63
N GLU A 889 38.86 -0.50 -25.00
CA GLU A 889 39.73 -0.35 -23.83
C GLU A 889 39.01 0.18 -22.58
N ILE A 890 39.74 0.39 -21.49
CA ILE A 890 39.31 1.19 -20.35
C ILE A 890 40.24 2.39 -20.27
N ARG A 891 39.80 3.56 -20.71
CA ARG A 891 40.63 4.77 -20.69
C ARG A 891 40.90 5.20 -19.26
N LYS A 892 42.11 5.65 -18.92
CA LYS A 892 42.37 6.31 -17.61
C LYS A 892 41.78 7.72 -17.55
N HIS A 893 41.81 8.42 -18.67
CA HIS A 893 41.25 9.75 -18.84
C HIS A 893 40.26 9.72 -20.00
N CYS A 894 39.01 10.14 -19.79
CA CYS A 894 37.99 10.01 -20.83
C CYS A 894 38.27 10.83 -22.09
N ALA A 895 39.11 11.86 -22.01
CA ALA A 895 39.50 12.69 -23.13
C ALA A 895 40.51 12.03 -24.09
N PHE A 896 41.22 10.97 -23.68
CA PHE A 896 42.36 10.42 -24.43
C PHE A 896 42.29 8.89 -24.51
N VAL A 897 42.67 8.36 -25.67
CA VAL A 897 43.02 6.93 -25.83
C VAL A 897 44.28 6.64 -24.99
N ASN A 898 44.39 5.44 -24.40
CA ASN A 898 45.50 5.11 -23.49
C ASN A 898 46.89 5.06 -24.15
#